data_AF-A0A2V9LS74-F1
#
_entry.id   AF-A0A2V9LS74-F1
#
_cell.length_a   1.000
_cell.length_b   1.000
_cell.length_c   1.000
_cell.angle_alpha   90.00
_cell.angle_beta   90.00
_cell.angle_gamma   90.00
#
_symmetry.space_group_name_H-M   'P 1'
#
loop_
_entity.id
_entity.type
_entity.pdbx_description
1 polymer ?
#
loop_
_entity_poly.entity_id
_entity_poly.type
_entity_poly.pdbx_seq_one_letter_code
_entity_poly.pdbx_strand_id
1 'polypeptide(L)'
;MRIIFREPPPGVSPSGTFAWFDVARLSSSGKHRGLLVKSVKSGQETERRRKRLAVVVGAAVAATLLTVARGYWRNSRHEVKLLLPRTLPAHAEQQLSGYSFTRSMGGRRIFTVHAAKTVAFDQGGATDLEDVWVEMFGAQGTRHDILGTHQCKYNAQTGALAADGKVEIVLNADSVSSAGFHGRPAVFIETSHVSFQPQGSLVVSQEPVEFRAGPATGHARGLRYGIQGGWLELGSDVAVDILTPGRPRPEPPAHLTASRLRYEKSKGEVTLAGPVEVTQGTRHLSAGEGQILLDAGNRVAGATLSRGVEASDKSGGGDSQISAPSIHAEFGVDHRLRVLRAQGGVRGDVRRQGRDTHLTSETLEVDFSGVSPKAQKGNASGSVRIASEPLTPRGSQVWAGGEGATVTTDRDELTADRVDFSFQPGGRFLSEARTGGRGKLVLQPNSPRQGERDVTANPLVMTFDSRGQLTKLDGLSQSQIVFLPPATAAKGAPADETTSDRFEAAFDPQSQSLKSLDELGNFQFREGDRRASADRAHYDPGVGTVELRGRPFIWDSQNRSVADRILLHIEDGMAEGWGRVEATHQGSSGSLFAPTADDPTHVVADRMTAERTGGAVHYRGHVRAWHGENVLESSELDFSKSQRRVTSAARVVTSHLAPGPLAPGLEGKVSGGSQVRPVVIRADRLEYFDDGRKGSYRGNVAMESQGATLTADALDVYFSAAAIEGESQIERAVAGGHVVVVRETRRGTGDHAEYWAKEDKIELTGGPPALYDAGKDFTTGRRLTFYMANDTVLVDGDAATPTYSKHRIPQ
;
A
#
# COMPACT_ATOMS: atom_id res chain seq x y z
N MET A 1 -23.53 -34.52 -0.63
CA MET A 1 -23.48 -35.29 -1.89
C MET A 1 -22.03 -35.36 -2.35
N ARG A 2 -21.42 -36.56 -2.47
CA ARG A 2 -20.02 -36.77 -2.91
C ARG A 2 -20.04 -37.62 -4.17
N ILE A 3 -19.23 -37.28 -5.16
CA ILE A 3 -18.77 -38.21 -6.22
C ILE A 3 -17.27 -37.97 -6.41
N ILE A 4 -16.51 -39.05 -6.64
CA ILE A 4 -15.04 -39.11 -6.78
C ILE A 4 -14.75 -40.08 -7.95
N PHE A 5 -13.51 -40.08 -8.45
CA PHE A 5 -12.93 -40.99 -9.47
C PHE A 5 -13.18 -40.55 -10.94
N ARG A 6 -12.28 -40.81 -11.90
CA ARG A 6 -10.99 -41.55 -11.86
C ARG A 6 -10.03 -41.07 -12.98
N GLU A 7 -8.72 -41.18 -12.76
CA GLU A 7 -7.72 -41.29 -13.83
C GLU A 7 -7.78 -42.70 -14.47
N PRO A 8 -7.27 -42.88 -15.71
CA PRO A 8 -6.00 -43.62 -15.89
C PRO A 8 -5.18 -43.12 -17.13
N PRO A 9 -4.11 -43.80 -17.61
CA PRO A 9 -2.76 -43.81 -17.03
C PRO A 9 -1.69 -43.43 -18.12
N PRO A 10 -0.37 -43.70 -17.99
CA PRO A 10 0.65 -42.82 -18.60
C PRO A 10 1.37 -43.32 -19.87
N GLY A 11 1.80 -42.35 -20.68
CA GLY A 11 3.14 -42.29 -21.32
C GLY A 11 3.45 -43.18 -22.54
N VAL A 12 3.84 -42.54 -23.65
CA VAL A 12 4.96 -42.92 -24.54
C VAL A 12 5.21 -41.77 -25.52
N SER A 13 6.48 -41.46 -25.80
CA SER A 13 6.90 -40.62 -26.93
C SER A 13 7.50 -41.51 -28.01
N PRO A 14 7.17 -41.30 -29.29
CA PRO A 14 8.25 -41.03 -30.22
C PRO A 14 7.95 -39.97 -31.31
N SER A 15 9.04 -39.42 -31.84
CA SER A 15 9.23 -38.77 -33.15
C SER A 15 8.06 -38.73 -34.16
N GLY A 16 7.74 -37.52 -34.66
CA GLY A 16 6.87 -37.31 -35.82
C GLY A 16 7.11 -35.95 -36.52
N THR A 17 8.00 -35.92 -37.51
CA THR A 17 8.28 -34.75 -38.36
C THR A 17 7.40 -34.77 -39.63
N PHE A 18 7.30 -33.64 -40.36
CA PHE A 18 6.53 -33.43 -41.62
C PHE A 18 5.01 -33.31 -41.42
N ALA A 19 4.21 -32.57 -42.22
CA ALA A 19 4.43 -31.50 -43.22
C ALA A 19 3.07 -30.76 -43.40
N TRP A 20 2.98 -29.42 -43.41
CA TRP A 20 3.12 -28.52 -44.57
C TRP A 20 2.16 -28.76 -45.75
N PHE A 21 1.15 -27.89 -45.88
CA PHE A 21 0.44 -27.37 -47.07
C PHE A 21 -0.71 -26.46 -46.56
N ASP A 22 -1.15 -25.36 -47.18
CA ASP A 22 -0.66 -24.47 -48.27
C ASP A 22 -1.41 -23.10 -48.08
N VAL A 23 -1.44 -22.02 -48.89
CA VAL A 23 -0.97 -21.67 -50.24
C VAL A 23 -0.86 -20.14 -50.39
N ALA A 24 -0.11 -19.64 -51.39
CA ALA A 24 -0.23 -18.32 -52.04
C ALA A 24 0.19 -17.04 -51.24
N ARG A 25 0.70 -15.95 -51.87
CA ARG A 25 1.15 -15.71 -53.27
C ARG A 25 2.04 -14.46 -53.39
N LEU A 26 2.98 -14.49 -54.36
CA LEU A 26 3.61 -13.34 -55.07
C LEU A 26 4.52 -12.41 -54.23
N SER A 27 5.55 -11.73 -54.79
CA SER A 27 6.00 -11.59 -56.19
C SER A 27 7.54 -11.68 -56.37
N SER A 28 8.01 -11.60 -57.62
CA SER A 28 9.41 -11.74 -58.11
C SER A 28 10.30 -10.52 -57.80
N SER A 29 11.62 -10.43 -58.11
CA SER A 29 12.54 -11.13 -59.04
C SER A 29 14.01 -10.87 -58.60
N GLY A 30 15.04 -11.70 -58.86
CA GLY A 30 15.12 -13.00 -59.57
C GLY A 30 16.52 -13.24 -60.19
N LYS A 31 16.68 -14.36 -60.95
CA LYS A 31 17.85 -14.76 -61.80
C LYS A 31 19.16 -15.15 -61.06
N HIS A 32 19.95 -16.15 -61.48
CA HIS A 32 19.88 -17.08 -62.64
C HIS A 32 20.58 -18.45 -62.35
N ARG A 33 20.01 -19.55 -62.89
CA ARG A 33 20.59 -20.79 -63.50
C ARG A 33 21.90 -21.43 -62.96
N GLY A 34 22.04 -22.77 -62.86
CA GLY A 34 21.12 -23.86 -63.25
C GLY A 34 21.69 -25.30 -63.13
N LEU A 35 20.88 -26.27 -63.60
CA LEU A 35 20.99 -27.76 -63.58
C LEU A 35 22.25 -28.33 -64.32
N LEU A 36 22.63 -29.63 -64.35
CA LEU A 36 22.06 -31.00 -64.10
C LEU A 36 23.12 -31.87 -63.34
N VAL A 37 22.91 -32.95 -62.54
CA VAL A 37 21.98 -34.11 -62.44
C VAL A 37 22.58 -35.46 -62.93
N LYS A 38 22.68 -36.46 -62.01
CA LYS A 38 22.90 -37.93 -62.21
C LYS A 38 24.26 -38.40 -62.78
N SER A 39 24.76 -39.64 -62.56
CA SER A 39 24.46 -40.69 -61.55
C SER A 39 25.55 -41.80 -61.55
N VAL A 40 25.91 -42.33 -60.37
CA VAL A 40 26.50 -43.66 -60.07
C VAL A 40 27.60 -44.24 -60.98
N LYS A 41 28.79 -44.46 -60.38
CA LYS A 41 29.44 -45.78 -60.41
C LYS A 41 30.25 -46.04 -59.13
N SER A 42 30.23 -47.29 -58.67
CA SER A 42 30.91 -47.76 -57.46
C SER A 42 32.41 -47.99 -57.69
N GLY A 43 33.22 -48.04 -56.61
CA GLY A 43 34.34 -48.97 -56.58
C GLY A 43 35.63 -48.52 -55.88
N GLN A 44 36.34 -47.51 -56.40
CA GLN A 44 37.80 -47.45 -56.20
C GLN A 44 38.45 -46.09 -55.85
N GLU A 45 37.71 -44.97 -55.71
CA GLU A 45 38.36 -43.67 -55.41
C GLU A 45 38.59 -43.36 -53.92
N THR A 46 37.87 -44.00 -53.00
CA THR A 46 37.95 -43.70 -51.56
C THR A 46 39.31 -44.02 -50.93
N GLU A 47 40.06 -44.97 -51.48
CA GLU A 47 41.40 -45.31 -50.99
C GLU A 47 42.46 -44.26 -51.38
N ARG A 48 42.35 -43.68 -52.60
CA ARG A 48 43.30 -42.65 -53.07
C ARG A 48 43.15 -41.33 -52.32
N ARG A 49 41.94 -40.96 -51.87
CA ARG A 49 41.76 -39.80 -50.97
C ARG A 49 42.31 -40.04 -49.57
N ARG A 50 42.17 -41.25 -48.99
CA ARG A 50 42.81 -41.57 -47.69
C ARG A 50 44.34 -41.48 -47.76
N LYS A 51 44.98 -42.03 -48.80
CA LYS A 51 46.44 -41.94 -48.96
C LYS A 51 46.94 -40.50 -49.18
N ARG A 52 46.22 -39.65 -49.92
CA ARG A 52 46.57 -38.21 -50.04
C ARG A 52 46.38 -37.43 -48.74
N LEU A 53 45.31 -37.68 -47.98
CA LEU A 53 45.10 -37.00 -46.69
C LEU A 53 46.18 -37.39 -45.66
N ALA A 54 46.59 -38.66 -45.61
CA ALA A 54 47.68 -39.12 -44.76
C ALA A 54 49.03 -38.43 -45.10
N VAL A 55 49.33 -38.23 -46.40
CA VAL A 55 50.53 -37.49 -46.83
C VAL A 55 50.47 -36.01 -46.43
N VAL A 56 49.30 -35.35 -46.53
CA VAL A 56 49.15 -33.95 -46.10
C VAL A 56 49.30 -33.81 -44.57
N VAL A 57 48.71 -34.71 -43.79
CA VAL A 57 48.87 -34.71 -42.32
C VAL A 57 50.31 -35.02 -41.91
N GLY A 58 50.96 -36.01 -42.56
CA GLY A 58 52.37 -36.32 -42.33
C GLY A 58 53.31 -35.16 -42.68
N ALA A 59 53.06 -34.46 -43.80
CA ALA A 59 53.82 -33.28 -44.20
C ALA A 59 53.61 -32.10 -43.23
N ALA A 60 52.39 -31.91 -42.72
CA ALA A 60 52.12 -30.90 -41.69
C ALA A 60 52.86 -31.20 -40.39
N VAL A 61 52.81 -32.44 -39.88
CA VAL A 61 53.54 -32.85 -38.67
C VAL A 61 55.06 -32.72 -38.87
N ALA A 62 55.60 -33.12 -40.02
CA ALA A 62 57.01 -32.94 -40.35
C ALA A 62 57.42 -31.45 -40.43
N ALA A 63 56.56 -30.58 -40.98
CA ALA A 63 56.79 -29.14 -41.00
C ALA A 63 56.76 -28.53 -39.59
N THR A 64 55.84 -28.95 -38.72
CA THR A 64 55.79 -28.52 -37.32
C THR A 64 57.01 -29.00 -36.53
N LEU A 65 57.47 -30.24 -36.74
CA LEU A 65 58.70 -30.75 -36.13
C LEU A 65 59.94 -29.99 -36.64
N LEU A 66 59.98 -29.62 -37.92
CA LEU A 66 61.06 -28.79 -38.47
C LEU A 66 61.02 -27.34 -37.98
N THR A 67 59.84 -26.74 -37.72
CA THR A 67 59.78 -25.41 -37.09
C THR A 67 60.15 -25.46 -35.61
N VAL A 68 59.79 -26.52 -34.88
CA VAL A 68 60.25 -26.75 -33.50
C VAL A 68 61.77 -26.96 -33.46
N ALA A 69 62.32 -27.83 -34.31
CA ALA A 69 63.77 -28.07 -34.39
C ALA A 69 64.55 -26.82 -34.81
N ARG A 70 64.03 -26.04 -35.78
CA ARG A 70 64.62 -24.75 -36.21
C ARG A 70 64.47 -23.67 -35.14
N GLY A 71 63.42 -23.70 -34.32
CA GLY A 71 63.28 -22.86 -33.13
C GLY A 71 64.36 -23.19 -32.10
N TYR A 72 64.53 -24.48 -31.78
CA TYR A 72 65.55 -24.98 -30.87
C TYR A 72 66.97 -24.56 -31.33
N TRP A 73 67.34 -24.88 -32.57
CA TRP A 73 68.65 -24.53 -33.14
C TRP A 73 68.89 -23.02 -33.32
N ARG A 74 67.84 -22.21 -33.50
CA ARG A 74 67.99 -20.74 -33.60
C ARG A 74 68.06 -20.06 -32.23
N ASN A 75 67.52 -20.68 -31.18
CA ASN A 75 67.65 -20.19 -29.80
C ASN A 75 68.96 -20.64 -29.13
N SER A 76 69.59 -21.73 -29.58
CA SER A 76 70.93 -22.16 -29.14
C SER A 76 72.10 -21.31 -29.67
N ARG A 77 71.85 -20.08 -30.15
CA ARG A 77 72.87 -19.11 -30.57
C ARG A 77 72.50 -17.69 -30.15
N HIS A 78 72.61 -17.42 -28.85
CA HIS A 78 73.10 -16.14 -28.36
C HIS A 78 74.43 -16.37 -27.64
N GLU A 79 75.23 -15.31 -27.54
CA GLU A 79 76.66 -15.43 -27.26
C GLU A 79 76.93 -15.94 -25.84
N VAL A 80 77.77 -16.98 -25.76
CA VAL A 80 78.56 -17.21 -24.56
C VAL A 80 79.53 -16.03 -24.46
N LYS A 81 79.12 -14.97 -23.75
CA LYS A 81 80.09 -14.07 -23.12
C LYS A 81 81.07 -14.94 -22.35
N LEU A 82 82.37 -14.66 -22.47
CA LEU A 82 83.39 -15.29 -21.62
C LEU A 82 83.16 -14.88 -20.16
N LEU A 83 82.30 -15.64 -19.49
CA LEU A 83 82.46 -15.88 -18.07
C LEU A 83 83.82 -16.55 -17.92
N LEU A 84 84.77 -15.80 -17.39
CA LEU A 84 85.95 -16.33 -16.73
C LEU A 84 85.53 -17.56 -15.90
N PRO A 85 86.33 -18.64 -15.87
CA PRO A 85 85.93 -19.86 -15.17
C PRO A 85 85.58 -19.51 -13.73
N ARG A 86 84.28 -19.54 -13.41
CA ARG A 86 83.83 -19.50 -12.03
C ARG A 86 84.38 -20.77 -11.41
N THR A 87 85.42 -20.59 -10.60
CA THR A 87 85.94 -21.61 -9.71
C THR A 87 84.75 -22.30 -9.05
N LEU A 88 84.74 -23.63 -9.08
CA LEU A 88 83.92 -24.41 -8.16
C LEU A 88 84.04 -23.77 -6.77
N PRO A 89 82.94 -23.62 -6.01
CA PRO A 89 83.06 -23.44 -4.58
C PRO A 89 84.03 -24.51 -4.07
N ALA A 90 85.04 -24.11 -3.29
CA ALA A 90 85.71 -25.09 -2.44
C ALA A 90 84.60 -25.76 -1.62
N HIS A 91 84.65 -27.09 -1.51
CA HIS A 91 83.64 -27.94 -0.86
C HIS A 91 82.38 -28.26 -1.69
N ALA A 92 82.54 -28.80 -2.90
CA ALA A 92 81.43 -29.40 -3.67
C ALA A 92 81.77 -30.85 -4.06
N GLU A 93 81.09 -31.82 -3.45
CA GLU A 93 81.51 -33.24 -3.45
C GLU A 93 80.80 -34.09 -4.51
N GLN A 94 79.55 -33.77 -4.86
CA GLN A 94 78.78 -34.57 -5.83
C GLN A 94 77.77 -33.73 -6.62
N GLN A 95 77.74 -33.97 -7.95
CA GLN A 95 76.69 -33.48 -8.85
C GLN A 95 75.89 -34.66 -9.42
N LEU A 96 74.58 -34.64 -9.24
CA LEU A 96 73.65 -35.66 -9.76
C LEU A 96 72.60 -35.01 -10.66
N SER A 97 72.10 -35.77 -11.65
CA SER A 97 70.98 -35.39 -12.51
C SER A 97 69.75 -36.26 -12.24
N GLY A 98 68.57 -35.66 -12.21
CA GLY A 98 67.31 -36.36 -11.90
C GLY A 98 67.19 -36.81 -10.45
N TYR A 99 67.47 -35.92 -9.50
CA TYR A 99 67.40 -36.20 -8.07
C TYR A 99 65.96 -36.13 -7.54
N SER A 100 65.60 -37.03 -6.61
CA SER A 100 64.29 -36.98 -5.95
C SER A 100 64.32 -37.61 -4.56
N PHE A 101 63.55 -37.04 -3.63
CA PHE A 101 63.34 -37.58 -2.28
C PHE A 101 61.96 -37.23 -1.72
N THR A 102 61.40 -38.10 -0.88
CA THR A 102 60.14 -37.87 -0.16
C THR A 102 60.38 -37.58 1.31
N ARG A 103 59.96 -36.41 1.81
CA ARG A 103 59.91 -36.11 3.25
C ARG A 103 58.62 -36.66 3.83
N SER A 104 58.74 -37.46 4.89
CA SER A 104 57.61 -38.00 5.66
C SER A 104 57.70 -37.58 7.13
N MET A 105 56.55 -37.39 7.79
CA MET A 105 56.44 -37.12 9.22
C MET A 105 55.28 -37.95 9.80
N GLY A 106 55.49 -38.59 10.95
CA GLY A 106 54.48 -39.47 11.57
C GLY A 106 54.02 -40.63 10.66
N GLY A 107 54.91 -41.16 9.82
CA GLY A 107 54.59 -42.20 8.84
C GLY A 107 53.82 -41.73 7.59
N ARG A 108 53.45 -40.46 7.50
CA ARG A 108 52.75 -39.88 6.34
C ARG A 108 53.70 -39.07 5.47
N ARG A 109 53.57 -39.20 4.14
CA ARG A 109 54.27 -38.35 3.17
C ARG A 109 53.76 -36.92 3.31
N ILE A 110 54.68 -35.94 3.29
CA ILE A 110 54.36 -34.51 3.38
C ILE A 110 54.65 -33.85 2.04
N PHE A 111 55.81 -34.12 1.47
CA PHE A 111 56.15 -33.73 0.10
C PHE A 111 57.17 -34.67 -0.55
N THR A 112 57.19 -34.71 -1.89
CA THR A 112 58.28 -35.26 -2.70
C THR A 112 58.92 -34.13 -3.49
N VAL A 113 60.23 -33.97 -3.39
CA VAL A 113 61.00 -33.03 -4.22
C VAL A 113 61.55 -33.78 -5.43
N HIS A 114 61.57 -33.11 -6.56
CA HIS A 114 62.21 -33.53 -7.80
C HIS A 114 63.05 -32.37 -8.33
N ALA A 115 64.32 -32.60 -8.66
CA ALA A 115 65.25 -31.58 -9.16
C ALA A 115 65.99 -32.09 -10.39
N ALA A 116 66.16 -31.23 -11.41
CA ALA A 116 66.90 -31.59 -12.61
C ALA A 116 68.40 -31.82 -12.30
N LYS A 117 68.98 -31.01 -11.40
CA LYS A 117 70.33 -31.20 -10.88
C LYS A 117 70.39 -30.98 -9.36
N THR A 118 71.46 -31.48 -8.77
CA THR A 118 71.78 -31.33 -7.34
C THR A 118 73.27 -31.03 -7.17
N VAL A 119 73.60 -30.12 -6.25
CA VAL A 119 74.98 -29.84 -5.81
C VAL A 119 75.03 -30.01 -4.28
N ALA A 120 75.77 -31.02 -3.84
CA ALA A 120 76.02 -31.27 -2.42
C ALA A 120 77.39 -30.70 -2.00
N PHE A 121 77.41 -30.01 -0.85
CA PHE A 121 78.61 -29.41 -0.28
C PHE A 121 79.13 -30.23 0.91
N ASP A 122 80.46 -30.25 1.11
CA ASP A 122 81.11 -30.99 2.19
C ASP A 122 80.55 -30.60 3.58
N GLN A 123 80.80 -31.45 4.58
CA GLN A 123 80.41 -31.22 5.99
C GLN A 123 78.89 -31.20 6.26
N GLY A 124 78.06 -31.59 5.30
CA GLY A 124 76.62 -31.80 5.51
C GLY A 124 75.81 -30.49 5.59
N GLY A 125 76.24 -29.47 4.85
CA GLY A 125 75.50 -28.21 4.68
C GLY A 125 74.16 -28.37 3.94
N ALA A 126 73.53 -27.24 3.61
CA ALA A 126 72.36 -27.26 2.75
C ALA A 126 72.75 -27.64 1.31
N THR A 127 71.97 -28.54 0.71
CA THR A 127 72.10 -28.98 -0.68
C THR A 127 71.42 -27.98 -1.61
N ASP A 128 72.11 -27.50 -2.64
CA ASP A 128 71.50 -26.69 -3.70
C ASP A 128 70.85 -27.59 -4.76
N LEU A 129 69.64 -27.22 -5.19
CA LEU A 129 68.82 -27.95 -6.17
C LEU A 129 68.43 -27.00 -7.30
N GLU A 130 68.61 -27.43 -8.56
CA GLU A 130 68.26 -26.66 -9.77
C GLU A 130 67.06 -27.27 -10.52
N ASP A 131 66.22 -26.40 -11.08
CA ASP A 131 64.96 -26.70 -11.79
C ASP A 131 64.10 -27.72 -11.02
N VAL A 132 63.43 -27.21 -9.98
CA VAL A 132 62.84 -27.99 -8.90
C VAL A 132 61.31 -27.92 -8.96
N TRP A 133 60.66 -29.06 -8.81
CA TRP A 133 59.24 -29.15 -8.52
C TRP A 133 58.97 -30.07 -7.33
N VAL A 134 57.94 -29.74 -6.55
CA VAL A 134 57.64 -30.35 -5.26
C VAL A 134 56.16 -30.76 -5.24
N GLU A 135 55.89 -32.06 -5.18
CA GLU A 135 54.57 -32.60 -4.88
C GLU A 135 54.30 -32.45 -3.38
N MET A 136 53.22 -31.80 -3.00
CA MET A 136 52.78 -31.65 -1.60
C MET A 136 51.52 -32.48 -1.37
N PHE A 137 51.54 -33.31 -0.32
CA PHE A 137 50.49 -34.28 -0.02
C PHE A 137 49.64 -33.84 1.18
N GLY A 138 48.32 -33.83 1.00
CA GLY A 138 47.40 -33.61 2.11
C GLY A 138 47.40 -34.75 3.14
N ALA A 139 46.82 -34.52 4.32
CA ALA A 139 46.85 -35.49 5.44
C ALA A 139 46.25 -36.88 5.15
N GLN A 140 45.45 -37.02 4.08
CA GLN A 140 44.86 -38.29 3.59
C GLN A 140 45.60 -38.88 2.37
N GLY A 141 46.69 -38.24 1.90
CA GLY A 141 47.42 -38.62 0.68
C GLY A 141 46.74 -38.28 -0.65
N THR A 142 45.41 -38.13 -0.67
CA THR A 142 44.57 -37.93 -1.88
C THR A 142 44.51 -36.50 -2.43
N ARG A 143 45.30 -35.57 -1.88
CA ARG A 143 45.42 -34.19 -2.38
C ARG A 143 46.83 -33.97 -2.88
N HIS A 144 46.97 -33.69 -4.17
CA HIS A 144 48.22 -33.22 -4.77
C HIS A 144 48.14 -31.72 -5.04
N ASP A 145 49.09 -30.98 -4.47
CA ASP A 145 49.37 -29.58 -4.77
C ASP A 145 50.85 -29.49 -5.21
N ILE A 146 51.18 -28.64 -6.18
CA ILE A 146 52.56 -28.55 -6.72
C ILE A 146 53.16 -27.19 -6.38
N LEU A 147 54.46 -27.17 -6.07
CA LEU A 147 55.30 -25.97 -6.00
C LEU A 147 56.47 -26.10 -6.98
N GLY A 148 56.69 -25.13 -7.86
CA GLY A 148 57.79 -25.09 -8.84
C GLY A 148 58.70 -23.86 -8.64
N THR A 149 60.00 -24.03 -8.85
CA THR A 149 61.01 -22.95 -8.79
C THR A 149 62.30 -23.33 -9.51
N HIS A 150 63.07 -22.35 -9.99
CA HIS A 150 64.37 -22.61 -10.65
C HIS A 150 65.49 -23.02 -9.70
N GLN A 151 65.46 -22.60 -8.43
CA GLN A 151 66.49 -22.96 -7.46
C GLN A 151 65.93 -23.00 -6.04
N CYS A 152 66.27 -24.04 -5.27
CA CYS A 152 66.02 -24.08 -3.84
C CYS A 152 67.15 -24.79 -3.07
N LYS A 153 67.22 -24.51 -1.77
CA LYS A 153 68.16 -25.10 -0.82
C LYS A 153 67.42 -26.05 0.11
N TYR A 154 67.94 -27.25 0.31
CA TYR A 154 67.40 -28.24 1.25
C TYR A 154 68.43 -28.65 2.30
N ASN A 155 68.06 -28.58 3.59
CA ASN A 155 68.86 -29.14 4.67
C ASN A 155 68.21 -30.45 5.16
N ALA A 156 68.89 -31.58 4.94
CA ALA A 156 68.35 -32.91 5.29
C ALA A 156 68.18 -33.12 6.81
N GLN A 157 69.05 -32.52 7.63
CA GLN A 157 69.08 -32.65 9.09
C GLN A 157 67.85 -31.96 9.71
N THR A 158 67.64 -30.68 9.39
CA THR A 158 66.51 -29.89 9.91
C THR A 158 65.21 -30.16 9.16
N GLY A 159 65.30 -30.62 7.90
CA GLY A 159 64.17 -30.75 6.98
C GLY A 159 63.70 -29.42 6.39
N ALA A 160 64.45 -28.32 6.58
CA ALA A 160 64.13 -27.02 6.00
C ALA A 160 64.36 -27.02 4.48
N LEU A 161 63.43 -26.40 3.75
CA LEU A 161 63.50 -26.16 2.31
C LEU A 161 63.29 -24.65 2.08
N ALA A 162 64.11 -24.00 1.27
CA ALA A 162 63.99 -22.56 1.00
C ALA A 162 64.28 -22.23 -0.47
N ALA A 163 63.42 -21.43 -1.11
CA ALA A 163 63.52 -21.01 -2.49
C ALA A 163 63.56 -19.48 -2.57
N ASP A 164 64.75 -18.92 -2.82
CA ASP A 164 64.98 -17.47 -2.80
C ASP A 164 64.35 -16.76 -4.03
N GLY A 165 64.30 -17.45 -5.18
CA GLY A 165 63.80 -16.91 -6.44
C GLY A 165 62.27 -16.91 -6.59
N LYS A 166 61.78 -16.77 -7.83
CA LYS A 166 60.34 -16.93 -8.15
C LYS A 166 59.87 -18.34 -7.79
N VAL A 167 58.68 -18.43 -7.22
CA VAL A 167 58.00 -19.68 -6.88
C VAL A 167 56.56 -19.63 -7.40
N GLU A 168 56.15 -20.69 -8.09
CA GLU A 168 54.79 -20.90 -8.60
C GLU A 168 54.14 -22.06 -7.84
N ILE A 169 52.96 -21.85 -7.28
CA ILE A 169 52.21 -22.86 -6.51
C ILE A 169 50.87 -23.11 -7.19
N VAL A 170 50.56 -24.39 -7.44
CA VAL A 170 49.31 -24.84 -8.05
C VAL A 170 48.59 -25.76 -7.07
N LEU A 171 47.53 -25.25 -6.43
CA LEU A 171 46.66 -26.07 -5.59
C LEU A 171 45.60 -26.77 -6.44
N ASN A 172 45.29 -28.04 -6.16
CA ASN A 172 44.51 -28.94 -7.04
C ASN A 172 45.21 -29.22 -8.39
N ALA A 173 46.49 -29.57 -8.39
CA ALA A 173 47.26 -29.77 -9.61
C ALA A 173 46.66 -30.85 -10.55
N ASP A 174 46.03 -31.88 -9.98
CA ASP A 174 45.33 -32.95 -10.71
C ASP A 174 44.24 -32.44 -11.68
N SER A 175 43.67 -31.27 -11.40
CA SER A 175 42.64 -30.63 -12.25
C SER A 175 43.21 -29.93 -13.49
N VAL A 176 44.54 -29.82 -13.61
CA VAL A 176 45.24 -29.25 -14.78
C VAL A 176 45.69 -30.36 -15.74
N SER A 177 46.02 -31.53 -15.23
CA SER A 177 46.57 -32.67 -15.99
C SER A 177 45.49 -33.61 -16.56
N SER A 178 44.24 -33.54 -16.08
CA SER A 178 43.16 -34.44 -16.48
C SER A 178 42.15 -33.78 -17.44
N ALA A 179 42.13 -34.25 -18.69
CA ALA A 179 41.16 -33.83 -19.71
C ALA A 179 39.78 -34.53 -19.53
N GLY A 180 39.25 -34.51 -18.31
CA GLY A 180 37.98 -35.12 -17.92
C GLY A 180 37.67 -34.84 -16.45
N PHE A 181 36.49 -34.31 -16.16
CA PHE A 181 36.09 -33.86 -14.81
C PHE A 181 36.15 -34.98 -13.76
N HIS A 182 36.76 -34.69 -12.60
CA HIS A 182 36.16 -34.86 -11.26
C HIS A 182 37.07 -34.23 -10.18
N GLY A 183 36.98 -32.91 -9.93
CA GLY A 183 37.74 -32.23 -8.86
C GLY A 183 37.48 -30.73 -8.74
N ARG A 184 37.94 -30.11 -7.63
CA ARG A 184 37.96 -28.64 -7.48
C ARG A 184 38.96 -28.03 -8.48
N PRO A 185 38.65 -26.92 -9.16
CA PRO A 185 39.59 -26.28 -10.09
C PRO A 185 40.90 -25.81 -9.45
N ALA A 186 41.92 -25.71 -10.28
CA ALA A 186 43.23 -25.22 -9.89
C ALA A 186 43.20 -23.78 -9.35
N VAL A 187 43.96 -23.54 -8.28
CA VAL A 187 44.30 -22.20 -7.80
C VAL A 187 45.78 -21.99 -8.06
N PHE A 188 46.10 -20.96 -8.85
CA PHE A 188 47.46 -20.59 -9.21
C PHE A 188 47.92 -19.45 -8.29
N ILE A 189 49.16 -19.49 -7.84
CA ILE A 189 49.75 -18.51 -6.94
C ILE A 189 51.21 -18.28 -7.36
N GLU A 190 51.64 -17.03 -7.45
CA GLU A 190 53.03 -16.66 -7.75
C GLU A 190 53.60 -15.77 -6.63
N THR A 191 54.82 -16.05 -6.18
CA THR A 191 55.50 -15.27 -5.13
C THR A 191 57.03 -15.52 -5.19
N SER A 192 57.78 -15.13 -4.16
CA SER A 192 59.22 -15.42 -4.01
C SER A 192 59.61 -15.65 -2.55
N HIS A 193 60.89 -15.95 -2.27
CA HIS A 193 61.45 -16.11 -0.92
C HIS A 193 60.62 -17.09 -0.03
N VAL A 194 60.25 -18.23 -0.60
CA VAL A 194 59.40 -19.22 0.06
C VAL A 194 60.23 -20.16 0.93
N SER A 195 59.77 -20.43 2.15
CA SER A 195 60.40 -21.39 3.06
C SER A 195 59.41 -22.39 3.63
N PHE A 196 59.86 -23.63 3.83
CA PHE A 196 59.12 -24.68 4.53
C PHE A 196 59.52 -24.71 6.01
N GLN A 197 58.51 -24.59 6.88
CA GLN A 197 58.64 -24.74 8.33
C GLN A 197 58.13 -26.14 8.74
N PRO A 198 59.03 -27.05 9.20
CA PRO A 198 58.64 -28.41 9.59
C PRO A 198 57.57 -28.43 10.70
N GLN A 199 57.70 -27.52 11.67
CA GLN A 199 56.72 -27.31 12.73
C GLN A 199 55.40 -26.80 12.12
N GLY A 200 54.38 -27.66 12.12
CA GLY A 200 53.07 -27.38 11.52
C GLY A 200 52.95 -27.70 10.02
N SER A 201 54.00 -28.17 9.35
CA SER A 201 54.03 -28.43 7.90
C SER A 201 53.59 -27.23 7.06
N LEU A 202 54.18 -26.05 7.32
CA LEU A 202 53.81 -24.79 6.68
C LEU A 202 54.77 -24.43 5.55
N VAL A 203 54.23 -23.92 4.45
CA VAL A 203 54.99 -23.18 3.42
C VAL A 203 54.69 -21.69 3.63
N VAL A 204 55.71 -20.83 3.73
CA VAL A 204 55.55 -19.41 4.07
C VAL A 204 56.40 -18.47 3.23
N SER A 205 55.90 -17.26 2.99
CA SER A 205 56.65 -16.10 2.46
C SER A 205 56.10 -14.81 3.09
N GLN A 206 56.86 -13.71 3.01
CA GLN A 206 56.48 -12.35 3.41
C GLN A 206 56.47 -11.35 2.23
N GLU A 207 56.73 -11.86 1.02
CA GLU A 207 56.81 -11.10 -0.22
C GLU A 207 55.43 -10.88 -0.86
N PRO A 208 55.33 -10.05 -1.92
CA PRO A 208 54.13 -9.97 -2.74
C PRO A 208 53.69 -11.35 -3.26
N VAL A 209 52.38 -11.49 -3.38
CA VAL A 209 51.70 -12.71 -3.84
C VAL A 209 50.70 -12.29 -4.90
N GLU A 210 50.79 -12.86 -6.10
CA GLU A 210 49.73 -12.81 -7.10
C GLU A 210 48.98 -14.15 -7.11
N PHE A 211 47.67 -14.15 -7.34
CA PHE A 211 46.88 -15.38 -7.38
C PHE A 211 45.69 -15.33 -8.34
N ARG A 212 45.27 -16.52 -8.79
CA ARG A 212 44.11 -16.71 -9.67
C ARG A 212 43.32 -17.96 -9.28
N ALA A 213 42.04 -17.77 -8.97
CA ALA A 213 41.10 -18.81 -8.54
C ALA A 213 39.79 -18.68 -9.31
N GLY A 214 39.58 -19.54 -10.32
CA GLY A 214 38.37 -19.48 -11.16
C GLY A 214 38.21 -18.13 -11.87
N PRO A 215 37.12 -17.37 -11.62
CA PRO A 215 36.88 -16.03 -12.19
C PRO A 215 37.56 -14.89 -11.42
N ALA A 216 38.22 -15.18 -10.29
CA ALA A 216 38.90 -14.19 -9.46
C ALA A 216 40.41 -14.16 -9.73
N THR A 217 40.95 -12.94 -9.84
CA THR A 217 42.38 -12.63 -9.86
C THR A 217 42.67 -11.63 -8.75
N GLY A 218 43.79 -11.77 -8.05
CA GLY A 218 44.10 -10.85 -6.96
C GLY A 218 45.57 -10.81 -6.60
N HIS A 219 45.90 -9.88 -5.71
CA HIS A 219 47.20 -9.74 -5.10
C HIS A 219 47.07 -9.62 -3.58
N ALA A 220 48.18 -9.89 -2.88
CA ALA A 220 48.33 -9.75 -1.45
C ALA A 220 49.81 -9.61 -1.09
N ARG A 221 50.11 -9.43 0.20
CA ARG A 221 51.45 -9.61 0.75
C ARG A 221 51.48 -10.70 1.80
N GLY A 222 52.50 -11.54 1.73
CA GLY A 222 52.72 -12.66 2.65
C GLY A 222 51.78 -13.84 2.39
N LEU A 223 52.34 -15.05 2.50
CA LEU A 223 51.65 -16.31 2.26
C LEU A 223 51.93 -17.28 3.40
N ARG A 224 50.91 -18.04 3.80
CA ARG A 224 51.03 -19.20 4.70
C ARG A 224 50.14 -20.32 4.16
N TYR A 225 50.72 -21.42 3.69
CA TYR A 225 50.00 -22.61 3.23
C TYR A 225 50.28 -23.80 4.14
N GLY A 226 49.23 -24.33 4.80
CA GLY A 226 49.34 -25.48 5.68
C GLY A 226 49.16 -26.80 4.92
N ILE A 227 50.26 -27.46 4.54
CA ILE A 227 50.25 -28.65 3.66
C ILE A 227 49.31 -29.74 4.17
N GLN A 228 49.30 -30.04 5.47
CA GLN A 228 48.45 -31.10 6.02
C GLN A 228 46.97 -30.69 6.08
N GLY A 229 46.65 -29.50 6.59
CA GLY A 229 45.27 -29.00 6.71
C GLY A 229 44.62 -28.75 5.34
N GLY A 230 45.38 -28.13 4.43
CA GLY A 230 44.86 -27.65 3.14
C GLY A 230 44.21 -26.28 3.27
N TRP A 231 44.77 -25.40 4.09
CA TRP A 231 44.35 -24.00 4.17
C TRP A 231 45.45 -23.08 3.66
N LEU A 232 45.04 -22.01 3.00
CA LEU A 232 45.89 -20.91 2.53
C LEU A 232 45.50 -19.64 3.29
N GLU A 233 46.48 -18.88 3.77
CA GLU A 233 46.29 -17.56 4.36
C GLU A 233 47.19 -16.54 3.64
N LEU A 234 46.59 -15.42 3.23
CA LEU A 234 47.24 -14.27 2.60
C LEU A 234 47.28 -13.14 3.62
N GLY A 235 48.48 -12.63 3.93
CA GLY A 235 48.81 -11.98 5.21
C GLY A 235 48.31 -10.56 5.40
N SER A 236 48.54 -9.69 4.42
CA SER A 236 48.09 -8.29 4.35
C SER A 236 47.80 -7.86 2.91
N ASP A 237 47.30 -6.63 2.74
CA ASP A 237 47.19 -5.95 1.45
C ASP A 237 46.39 -6.73 0.39
N VAL A 238 45.36 -7.48 0.82
CA VAL A 238 44.60 -8.37 -0.06
C VAL A 238 43.63 -7.55 -0.90
N ALA A 239 43.78 -7.64 -2.23
CA ALA A 239 42.87 -7.07 -3.21
C ALA A 239 42.52 -8.10 -4.29
N VAL A 240 41.24 -8.17 -4.68
CA VAL A 240 40.68 -9.23 -5.51
C VAL A 240 39.69 -8.67 -6.52
N ASP A 241 39.99 -8.83 -7.80
CA ASP A 241 39.11 -8.51 -8.92
C ASP A 241 38.33 -9.76 -9.35
N ILE A 242 37.00 -9.68 -9.26
CA ILE A 242 36.08 -10.76 -9.61
C ILE A 242 35.36 -10.41 -10.92
N LEU A 243 35.66 -11.17 -11.98
CA LEU A 243 35.00 -11.03 -13.27
C LEU A 243 33.64 -11.75 -13.27
N THR A 244 32.60 -11.11 -13.81
CA THR A 244 31.26 -11.72 -14.00
C THR A 244 31.07 -12.15 -15.45
N PRO A 245 31.38 -13.40 -15.83
CA PRO A 245 31.32 -13.85 -17.22
C PRO A 245 29.88 -13.97 -17.76
N GLY A 246 29.75 -13.93 -19.09
CA GLY A 246 28.52 -14.33 -19.79
C GLY A 246 27.42 -13.26 -19.93
N ARG A 247 27.78 -11.98 -20.10
CA ARG A 247 26.82 -10.88 -20.37
C ARG A 247 27.05 -10.19 -21.73
N PRO A 248 26.00 -9.75 -22.45
CA PRO A 248 26.13 -9.02 -23.72
C PRO A 248 26.74 -7.61 -23.60
N ARG A 249 26.72 -7.02 -22.40
CA ARG A 249 27.53 -5.87 -21.99
C ARG A 249 28.22 -6.24 -20.67
N PRO A 250 29.52 -5.99 -20.51
CA PRO A 250 30.18 -6.13 -19.22
C PRO A 250 29.52 -5.21 -18.18
N GLU A 251 29.25 -5.75 -16.99
CA GLU A 251 29.28 -4.92 -15.78
C GLU A 251 30.76 -4.66 -15.42
N PRO A 252 31.08 -3.61 -14.66
CA PRO A 252 32.38 -3.47 -14.03
C PRO A 252 32.75 -4.73 -13.24
N PRO A 253 34.03 -5.12 -13.18
CA PRO A 253 34.51 -6.10 -12.20
C PRO A 253 34.09 -5.70 -10.80
N ALA A 254 33.83 -6.68 -9.93
CA ALA A 254 33.69 -6.42 -8.51
C ALA A 254 35.09 -6.46 -7.89
N HIS A 255 35.55 -5.32 -7.38
CA HIS A 255 36.84 -5.19 -6.70
C HIS A 255 36.62 -5.28 -5.20
N LEU A 256 37.27 -6.25 -4.55
CA LEU A 256 37.18 -6.53 -3.12
C LEU A 256 38.54 -6.34 -2.45
N THR A 257 38.58 -5.70 -1.28
CA THR A 257 39.78 -5.65 -0.44
C THR A 257 39.51 -6.21 0.95
N ALA A 258 40.56 -6.71 1.62
CA ALA A 258 40.51 -7.22 2.99
C ALA A 258 41.88 -7.06 3.69
N SER A 259 41.90 -6.97 5.02
CA SER A 259 43.18 -6.96 5.76
C SER A 259 43.85 -8.33 5.82
N ARG A 260 43.09 -9.41 5.63
CA ARG A 260 43.58 -10.80 5.52
C ARG A 260 42.54 -11.66 4.80
N LEU A 261 42.99 -12.67 4.06
CA LEU A 261 42.14 -13.69 3.46
C LEU A 261 42.63 -15.08 3.87
N ARG A 262 41.71 -15.96 4.32
CA ARG A 262 42.00 -17.37 4.60
C ARG A 262 41.04 -18.27 3.84
N TYR A 263 41.56 -19.22 3.07
CA TYR A 263 40.80 -20.22 2.33
C TYR A 263 40.98 -21.61 2.93
N GLU A 264 39.88 -22.22 3.41
CA GLU A 264 39.78 -23.62 3.88
C GLU A 264 39.29 -24.52 2.73
N LYS A 265 40.23 -25.11 1.98
CA LYS A 265 39.97 -25.93 0.77
C LYS A 265 39.08 -27.15 1.01
N SER A 266 39.14 -27.71 2.23
CA SER A 266 38.34 -28.84 2.68
C SER A 266 36.85 -28.50 2.78
N LYS A 267 36.54 -27.31 3.31
CA LYS A 267 35.18 -26.79 3.45
C LYS A 267 34.66 -26.10 2.19
N GLY A 268 35.56 -25.48 1.41
CA GLY A 268 35.18 -24.48 0.42
C GLY A 268 34.85 -23.13 1.04
N GLU A 269 35.47 -22.79 2.17
CA GLU A 269 35.17 -21.56 2.93
C GLU A 269 36.31 -20.54 2.74
N VAL A 270 35.97 -19.28 2.47
CA VAL A 270 36.93 -18.15 2.47
C VAL A 270 36.53 -17.15 3.55
N THR A 271 37.37 -16.96 4.55
CA THR A 271 37.20 -15.95 5.60
C THR A 271 37.99 -14.69 5.25
N LEU A 272 37.39 -13.51 5.45
CA LEU A 272 37.95 -12.19 5.17
C LEU A 272 37.99 -11.38 6.47
N ALA A 273 39.18 -10.90 6.86
CA ALA A 273 39.34 -10.02 8.02
C ALA A 273 39.17 -8.55 7.60
N GLY A 274 38.48 -7.76 8.45
CA GLY A 274 38.15 -6.37 8.15
C GLY A 274 39.32 -5.38 8.23
N PRO A 275 39.18 -4.18 7.64
CA PRO A 275 38.03 -3.74 6.85
C PRO A 275 37.89 -4.56 5.57
N VAL A 276 36.65 -4.95 5.24
CA VAL A 276 36.31 -5.65 4.00
C VAL A 276 35.53 -4.67 3.14
N GLU A 277 36.13 -4.21 2.06
CA GLU A 277 35.48 -3.28 1.12
C GLU A 277 35.16 -4.00 -0.18
N VAL A 278 34.02 -3.69 -0.78
CA VAL A 278 33.62 -4.17 -2.11
C VAL A 278 33.12 -2.98 -2.92
N THR A 279 33.56 -2.88 -4.17
CA THR A 279 33.10 -1.86 -5.12
C THR A 279 32.75 -2.48 -6.47
N GLN A 280 31.65 -2.02 -7.08
CA GLN A 280 31.24 -2.44 -8.42
C GLN A 280 30.50 -1.31 -9.14
N GLY A 281 31.22 -0.46 -9.88
CA GLY A 281 30.63 0.67 -10.59
C GLY A 281 30.09 1.74 -9.65
N THR A 282 28.76 1.88 -9.56
CA THR A 282 28.07 2.79 -8.63
C THR A 282 27.79 2.19 -7.26
N ARG A 283 28.17 0.92 -7.04
CA ARG A 283 27.95 0.18 -5.80
C ARG A 283 29.20 0.18 -4.93
N HIS A 284 28.99 0.37 -3.64
CA HIS A 284 30.00 0.24 -2.61
C HIS A 284 29.40 -0.46 -1.40
N LEU A 285 30.16 -1.37 -0.78
CA LEU A 285 29.81 -2.07 0.45
C LEU A 285 31.05 -2.14 1.34
N SER A 286 30.86 -1.94 2.65
CA SER A 286 31.87 -2.09 3.68
C SER A 286 31.41 -3.09 4.75
N ALA A 287 32.33 -3.83 5.38
CA ALA A 287 32.04 -4.73 6.49
C ALA A 287 33.24 -4.94 7.44
N GLY A 288 32.96 -5.26 8.70
CA GLY A 288 33.97 -5.60 9.70
C GLY A 288 34.63 -6.99 9.49
N GLU A 289 33.97 -7.88 8.77
CA GLU A 289 34.49 -9.17 8.27
C GLU A 289 33.56 -9.77 7.19
N GLY A 290 34.03 -10.83 6.52
CA GLY A 290 33.22 -11.63 5.61
C GLY A 290 33.55 -13.11 5.64
N GLN A 291 32.59 -13.93 5.24
CA GLN A 291 32.70 -15.37 5.01
C GLN A 291 32.04 -15.70 3.67
N ILE A 292 32.77 -16.28 2.73
CA ILE A 292 32.27 -16.68 1.41
C ILE A 292 32.28 -18.21 1.33
N LEU A 293 31.14 -18.79 0.97
CA LEU A 293 30.99 -20.22 0.71
C LEU A 293 31.13 -20.49 -0.79
N LEU A 294 32.03 -21.42 -1.13
CA LEU A 294 32.36 -21.84 -2.48
C LEU A 294 31.91 -23.28 -2.76
N ASP A 295 31.24 -23.46 -3.89
CA ASP A 295 30.84 -24.78 -4.42
C ASP A 295 32.05 -25.66 -4.80
N ALA A 296 31.79 -26.88 -5.27
CA ALA A 296 32.82 -27.80 -5.76
C ALA A 296 33.59 -27.28 -7.00
N GLY A 297 33.08 -26.26 -7.70
CA GLY A 297 33.72 -25.55 -8.80
C GLY A 297 34.54 -24.32 -8.38
N ASN A 298 34.70 -24.08 -7.06
CA ASN A 298 35.29 -22.87 -6.47
C ASN A 298 34.55 -21.57 -6.89
N ARG A 299 33.23 -21.63 -7.06
CA ARG A 299 32.36 -20.49 -7.37
C ARG A 299 31.48 -20.13 -6.17
N VAL A 300 31.11 -18.86 -6.03
CA VAL A 300 30.28 -18.39 -4.92
C VAL A 300 28.91 -19.07 -4.93
N ALA A 301 28.56 -19.67 -3.78
CA ALA A 301 27.26 -20.25 -3.46
C ALA A 301 26.56 -19.49 -2.32
N GLY A 302 27.32 -18.86 -1.43
CA GLY A 302 26.81 -18.00 -0.37
C GLY A 302 27.85 -16.99 0.10
N ALA A 303 27.41 -15.90 0.71
CA ALA A 303 28.27 -14.97 1.43
C ALA A 303 27.58 -14.43 2.69
N THR A 304 28.34 -14.21 3.75
CA THR A 304 27.91 -13.57 4.99
C THR A 304 28.88 -12.45 5.31
N LEU A 305 28.37 -11.28 5.69
CA LEU A 305 29.14 -10.09 6.05
C LEU A 305 28.64 -9.63 7.43
N SER A 306 29.56 -9.28 8.34
CA SER A 306 29.21 -9.03 9.74
C SER A 306 30.12 -7.99 10.42
N ARG A 307 29.83 -7.71 11.69
CA ARG A 307 30.41 -6.62 12.51
C ARG A 307 30.17 -5.23 11.93
N GLY A 308 28.92 -5.00 11.52
CA GLY A 308 28.47 -3.76 10.88
C GLY A 308 28.74 -3.81 9.39
N VAL A 309 27.67 -3.85 8.60
CA VAL A 309 27.69 -3.82 7.15
C VAL A 309 26.98 -2.55 6.70
N GLU A 310 27.63 -1.76 5.85
CA GLU A 310 27.00 -0.65 5.13
C GLU A 310 27.10 -0.91 3.63
N ALA A 311 26.06 -0.58 2.87
CA ALA A 311 26.10 -0.65 1.42
C ALA A 311 25.35 0.52 0.79
N SER A 312 25.81 0.96 -0.37
CA SER A 312 25.17 2.01 -1.16
C SER A 312 25.18 1.67 -2.66
N ASP A 313 24.14 2.11 -3.37
CA ASP A 313 24.08 2.08 -4.84
C ASP A 313 23.47 3.38 -5.37
N LYS A 314 24.19 4.03 -6.30
CA LYS A 314 23.73 5.23 -7.03
C LYS A 314 23.19 4.90 -8.43
N SER A 315 22.97 3.61 -8.72
CA SER A 315 22.36 3.15 -9.96
C SER A 315 20.86 3.46 -10.03
N GLY A 316 20.30 3.42 -11.24
CA GLY A 316 18.85 3.54 -11.42
C GLY A 316 18.25 4.92 -11.12
N GLY A 317 19.07 5.98 -11.06
CA GLY A 317 18.59 7.37 -10.97
C GLY A 317 18.00 7.75 -9.60
N GLY A 318 18.70 7.36 -8.54
CA GLY A 318 18.49 7.80 -7.16
C GLY A 318 19.72 7.43 -6.32
N ASP A 319 19.82 7.95 -5.11
CA ASP A 319 20.78 7.47 -4.12
C ASP A 319 20.07 6.43 -3.24
N SER A 320 20.80 5.41 -2.80
CA SER A 320 20.27 4.42 -1.85
C SER A 320 21.37 3.86 -0.96
N GLN A 321 21.09 3.81 0.34
CA GLN A 321 21.98 3.27 1.37
C GLN A 321 21.21 2.25 2.23
N ILE A 322 21.90 1.25 2.73
CA ILE A 322 21.41 0.26 3.70
C ILE A 322 22.50 -0.04 4.71
N SER A 323 22.13 -0.19 5.98
CA SER A 323 23.02 -0.64 7.05
C SER A 323 22.36 -1.73 7.90
N ALA A 324 23.14 -2.73 8.33
CA ALA A 324 22.70 -3.79 9.23
C ALA A 324 23.92 -4.42 9.95
N PRO A 325 23.77 -4.95 11.18
CA PRO A 325 24.85 -5.67 11.84
C PRO A 325 25.37 -6.91 11.09
N SER A 326 24.49 -7.56 10.31
CA SER A 326 24.80 -8.71 9.47
C SER A 326 24.00 -8.70 8.16
N ILE A 327 24.61 -9.14 7.06
CA ILE A 327 23.96 -9.43 5.79
C ILE A 327 24.40 -10.81 5.28
N HIS A 328 23.43 -11.67 4.96
CA HIS A 328 23.64 -12.93 4.27
C HIS A 328 23.11 -12.85 2.83
N ALA A 329 23.81 -13.48 1.88
CA ALA A 329 23.49 -13.49 0.46
C ALA A 329 23.58 -14.92 -0.09
N GLU A 330 22.49 -15.40 -0.67
CA GLU A 330 22.37 -16.74 -1.26
C GLU A 330 22.51 -16.68 -2.78
N PHE A 331 23.32 -17.56 -3.37
CA PHE A 331 23.57 -17.61 -4.81
C PHE A 331 23.05 -18.92 -5.41
N GLY A 332 22.37 -18.83 -6.56
CA GLY A 332 21.81 -19.98 -7.25
C GLY A 332 22.88 -20.86 -7.91
N VAL A 333 22.46 -21.99 -8.49
CA VAL A 333 23.33 -22.89 -9.27
C VAL A 333 23.90 -22.25 -10.55
N ASP A 334 23.42 -21.05 -10.92
CA ASP A 334 23.98 -20.21 -11.97
C ASP A 334 24.90 -19.08 -11.44
N HIS A 335 25.25 -19.13 -10.14
CA HIS A 335 26.13 -18.21 -9.41
C HIS A 335 25.66 -16.74 -9.44
N ARG A 336 24.34 -16.54 -9.54
CA ARG A 336 23.68 -15.24 -9.42
C ARG A 336 23.02 -15.12 -8.07
N LEU A 337 23.03 -13.92 -7.49
CA LEU A 337 22.30 -13.59 -6.27
C LEU A 337 20.81 -13.97 -6.42
N ARG A 338 20.28 -14.67 -5.42
CA ARG A 338 18.88 -15.12 -5.34
C ARG A 338 18.15 -14.57 -4.13
N VAL A 339 18.80 -14.51 -2.97
CA VAL A 339 18.23 -13.92 -1.76
C VAL A 339 19.28 -13.04 -1.09
N LEU A 340 18.85 -11.91 -0.56
CA LEU A 340 19.64 -11.09 0.39
C LEU A 340 18.83 -10.96 1.68
N ARG A 341 19.44 -11.31 2.81
CA ARG A 341 18.87 -11.25 4.17
C ARG A 341 19.72 -10.31 5.04
N ALA A 342 19.23 -9.12 5.35
CA ALA A 342 19.84 -8.22 6.32
C ALA A 342 19.16 -8.40 7.69
N GLN A 343 19.94 -8.41 8.77
CA GLN A 343 19.46 -8.79 10.11
C GLN A 343 20.14 -8.00 11.25
N GLY A 344 19.40 -7.80 12.34
CA GLY A 344 19.89 -7.25 13.61
C GLY A 344 19.54 -5.78 13.86
N GLY A 345 18.57 -5.22 13.12
CA GLY A 345 18.30 -3.78 13.11
C GLY A 345 18.80 -3.14 11.82
N VAL A 346 18.08 -3.43 10.74
CA VAL A 346 18.27 -2.87 9.40
C VAL A 346 17.78 -1.42 9.37
N ARG A 347 18.58 -0.53 8.80
CA ARG A 347 18.17 0.81 8.36
C ARG A 347 18.40 0.95 6.87
N GLY A 348 17.52 1.63 6.15
CA GLY A 348 17.70 1.94 4.73
C GLY A 348 17.18 3.31 4.37
N ASP A 349 17.90 4.00 3.50
CA ASP A 349 17.67 5.39 3.12
C ASP A 349 17.65 5.49 1.59
N VAL A 350 16.58 6.01 1.00
CA VAL A 350 16.37 6.02 -0.45
C VAL A 350 15.92 7.39 -0.96
N ARG A 351 16.79 8.06 -1.72
CA ARG A 351 16.54 9.35 -2.35
C ARG A 351 16.16 9.16 -3.81
N ARG A 352 14.88 9.31 -4.14
CA ARG A 352 14.37 9.10 -5.51
C ARG A 352 13.11 9.94 -5.79
N GLN A 353 12.91 10.37 -7.03
CA GLN A 353 11.73 11.14 -7.49
C GLN A 353 11.38 12.39 -6.67
N GLY A 354 12.36 13.02 -6.00
CA GLY A 354 12.11 14.20 -5.17
C GLY A 354 11.67 13.89 -3.74
N ARG A 355 11.73 12.63 -3.28
CA ARG A 355 11.54 12.24 -1.88
C ARG A 355 12.78 11.56 -1.31
N ASP A 356 13.01 11.75 -0.02
CA ASP A 356 13.85 10.89 0.83
C ASP A 356 12.93 9.87 1.51
N THR A 357 13.43 8.70 1.86
CA THR A 357 12.60 7.63 2.43
C THR A 357 13.43 6.73 3.33
N HIS A 358 13.04 6.67 4.60
CA HIS A 358 13.74 6.00 5.69
C HIS A 358 12.96 4.75 6.12
N LEU A 359 13.59 3.59 5.99
CA LEU A 359 13.12 2.29 6.47
C LEU A 359 13.89 1.91 7.73
N THR A 360 13.20 1.44 8.76
CA THR A 360 13.80 0.69 9.88
C THR A 360 13.03 -0.61 10.14
N SER A 361 13.74 -1.71 10.39
CA SER A 361 13.16 -3.02 10.77
C SER A 361 14.21 -3.91 11.42
N GLU A 362 13.84 -4.96 12.13
CA GLU A 362 14.81 -5.94 12.67
C GLU A 362 15.46 -6.78 11.55
N THR A 363 14.67 -7.10 10.51
CA THR A 363 15.03 -7.99 9.41
C THR A 363 14.49 -7.50 8.08
N LEU A 364 15.27 -7.66 7.00
CA LEU A 364 14.87 -7.40 5.62
C LEU A 364 15.32 -8.54 4.72
N GLU A 365 14.40 -9.15 3.97
CA GLU A 365 14.64 -10.19 2.98
C GLU A 365 14.21 -9.71 1.59
N VAL A 366 15.03 -9.95 0.56
CA VAL A 366 14.73 -9.58 -0.84
C VAL A 366 15.13 -10.72 -1.79
N ASP A 367 14.18 -11.14 -2.62
CA ASP A 367 14.35 -12.15 -3.67
C ASP A 367 14.78 -11.51 -5.01
N PHE A 368 15.72 -12.15 -5.71
CA PHE A 368 16.33 -11.68 -6.96
C PHE A 368 16.21 -12.69 -8.10
N SER A 369 16.02 -12.18 -9.32
CA SER A 369 15.91 -12.99 -10.54
C SER A 369 16.61 -12.39 -11.76
N GLY A 370 16.68 -13.18 -12.84
CA GLY A 370 17.21 -12.76 -14.13
C GLY A 370 18.72 -12.95 -14.32
N VAL A 371 19.20 -12.62 -15.52
CA VAL A 371 20.63 -12.71 -15.90
C VAL A 371 21.47 -11.62 -15.22
N SER A 372 20.87 -10.45 -15.03
CA SER A 372 21.32 -9.42 -14.08
C SER A 372 20.34 -9.47 -12.91
N PRO A 373 20.80 -9.68 -11.65
CA PRO A 373 19.93 -9.76 -10.49
C PRO A 373 19.03 -8.52 -10.36
N LYS A 374 17.72 -8.75 -10.42
CA LYS A 374 16.67 -7.75 -10.22
C LYS A 374 15.76 -8.21 -9.09
N ALA A 375 15.48 -7.33 -8.14
CA ALA A 375 14.53 -7.60 -7.07
C ALA A 375 13.16 -7.95 -7.66
N GLN A 376 12.50 -8.98 -7.10
CA GLN A 376 11.14 -9.39 -7.46
C GLN A 376 10.15 -9.12 -6.35
N LYS A 377 10.51 -9.48 -5.12
CA LYS A 377 9.68 -9.35 -3.92
C LYS A 377 10.58 -9.38 -2.68
N GLY A 378 9.99 -9.21 -1.51
CA GLY A 378 10.68 -9.34 -0.24
C GLY A 378 9.77 -9.05 0.94
N ASN A 379 10.34 -9.04 2.14
CA ASN A 379 9.67 -8.57 3.35
C ASN A 379 10.60 -7.83 4.30
N ALA A 380 10.09 -6.79 4.94
CA ALA A 380 10.63 -6.25 6.18
C ALA A 380 9.85 -6.83 7.36
N SER A 381 10.50 -7.13 8.48
CA SER A 381 9.82 -7.66 9.68
C SER A 381 10.54 -7.33 10.99
N GLY A 382 9.75 -7.21 12.05
CA GLY A 382 10.16 -6.75 13.38
C GLY A 382 10.18 -5.22 13.43
N SER A 383 9.18 -4.63 14.08
CA SER A 383 9.03 -3.18 14.29
C SER A 383 9.25 -2.33 13.02
N VAL A 384 8.56 -2.68 11.91
CA VAL A 384 8.77 -2.01 10.62
C VAL A 384 8.20 -0.60 10.67
N ARG A 385 9.04 0.38 10.32
CA ARG A 385 8.67 1.78 10.13
C ARG A 385 9.23 2.26 8.79
N ILE A 386 8.38 2.91 7.98
CA ILE A 386 8.77 3.52 6.70
C ILE A 386 8.24 4.95 6.72
N ALA A 387 9.14 5.93 6.79
CA ALA A 387 8.81 7.35 6.68
C ALA A 387 9.31 7.91 5.35
N SER A 388 8.51 8.75 4.68
CA SER A 388 8.87 9.37 3.40
C SER A 388 8.54 10.86 3.42
N GLU A 389 9.48 11.69 2.96
CA GLU A 389 9.42 13.16 3.06
C GLU A 389 9.97 13.78 1.74
N PRO A 390 9.50 14.96 1.29
CA PRO A 390 9.99 15.59 0.07
C PRO A 390 11.39 16.22 0.26
N LEU A 391 12.32 15.94 -0.66
CA LEU A 391 13.72 16.42 -0.64
C LEU A 391 13.86 17.95 -0.64
N THR A 392 12.82 18.64 -1.09
CA THR A 392 12.60 20.07 -0.83
C THR A 392 11.19 20.23 -0.29
N PRO A 393 11.02 20.70 0.96
CA PRO A 393 9.74 21.22 1.41
C PRO A 393 9.26 22.27 0.41
N ARG A 394 8.07 22.08 -0.17
CA ARG A 394 7.49 23.04 -1.12
C ARG A 394 6.97 24.25 -0.34
N GLY A 395 7.89 25.13 0.04
CA GLY A 395 7.61 26.35 0.80
C GLY A 395 6.58 27.24 0.12
N SER A 396 5.31 27.04 0.49
CA SER A 396 4.17 27.95 0.30
C SER A 396 4.10 28.67 -1.05
N GLN A 397 4.30 27.97 -2.17
CA GLN A 397 3.91 28.51 -3.47
C GLN A 397 2.38 28.50 -3.60
N VAL A 398 1.75 29.58 -3.14
CA VAL A 398 0.32 29.84 -3.31
C VAL A 398 0.02 30.00 -4.80
N TRP A 399 -0.40 28.91 -5.44
CA TRP A 399 -1.05 28.96 -6.75
C TRP A 399 -2.48 29.43 -6.54
N ALA A 400 -2.74 30.70 -6.84
CA ALA A 400 -4.08 31.27 -6.78
C ALA A 400 -4.88 30.80 -8.02
N GLY A 401 -6.01 30.13 -7.78
CA GLY A 401 -6.91 29.61 -8.82
C GLY A 401 -6.76 28.10 -9.02
N GLY A 402 -7.59 27.32 -8.33
CA GLY A 402 -7.59 25.85 -8.42
C GLY A 402 -8.21 25.19 -7.19
N GLU A 403 -9.52 25.36 -7.00
CA GLU A 403 -10.26 24.63 -5.98
C GLU A 403 -10.45 23.17 -6.42
N GLY A 404 -9.73 22.29 -5.75
CA GLY A 404 -9.71 20.84 -5.95
C GLY A 404 -8.75 20.23 -4.93
N ALA A 405 -9.15 19.14 -4.27
CA ALA A 405 -8.49 18.66 -3.05
C ALA A 405 -7.13 17.96 -3.30
N THR A 406 -6.10 18.71 -3.69
CA THR A 406 -4.71 18.23 -3.77
C THR A 406 -4.15 17.94 -2.38
N VAL A 407 -4.32 16.70 -1.92
CA VAL A 407 -3.65 16.17 -0.72
C VAL A 407 -2.17 15.92 -1.02
N THR A 408 -1.39 17.00 -1.10
CA THR A 408 0.08 16.92 -1.06
C THR A 408 0.54 16.80 0.38
N THR A 409 1.31 15.76 0.70
CA THR A 409 1.84 15.50 2.04
C THR A 409 3.29 15.95 2.19
N ASP A 410 3.63 16.49 3.36
CA ASP A 410 5.01 16.78 3.75
C ASP A 410 5.66 15.56 4.43
N ARG A 411 4.86 14.66 5.03
CA ARG A 411 5.33 13.42 5.65
C ARG A 411 4.28 12.32 5.51
N ASP A 412 4.70 11.16 5.04
CA ASP A 412 3.92 9.92 5.08
C ASP A 412 4.68 8.89 5.93
N GLU A 413 4.01 8.22 6.87
CA GLU A 413 4.66 7.27 7.78
C GLU A 413 3.84 5.99 8.01
N LEU A 414 4.34 4.87 7.49
CA LEU A 414 3.77 3.54 7.69
C LEU A 414 4.46 2.82 8.86
N THR A 415 3.69 2.16 9.71
CA THR A 415 4.16 1.26 10.78
C THR A 415 3.38 -0.06 10.79
N ALA A 416 4.09 -1.18 10.96
CA ALA A 416 3.54 -2.54 11.06
C ALA A 416 4.57 -3.53 11.62
N ASP A 417 4.15 -4.72 12.08
CA ASP A 417 5.06 -5.78 12.51
C ASP A 417 5.83 -6.42 11.33
N ARG A 418 5.22 -6.40 10.14
CA ARG A 418 5.77 -6.91 8.87
C ARG A 418 5.22 -6.09 7.70
N VAL A 419 6.03 -5.91 6.67
CA VAL A 419 5.60 -5.42 5.35
C VAL A 419 6.15 -6.34 4.28
N ASP A 420 5.27 -7.03 3.57
CA ASP A 420 5.56 -7.79 2.35
C ASP A 420 5.48 -6.85 1.14
N PHE A 421 6.40 -6.96 0.18
CA PHE A 421 6.44 -6.08 -0.99
C PHE A 421 6.83 -6.81 -2.27
N SER A 422 6.35 -6.32 -3.41
CA SER A 422 6.65 -6.82 -4.75
C SER A 422 7.09 -5.70 -5.70
N PHE A 423 7.95 -6.02 -6.65
CA PHE A 423 8.54 -5.07 -7.61
C PHE A 423 7.96 -5.22 -9.02
N GLN A 424 7.84 -4.08 -9.71
CA GLN A 424 7.57 -4.01 -11.14
C GLN A 424 8.63 -4.77 -11.96
N PRO A 425 8.28 -5.36 -13.12
CA PRO A 425 9.21 -6.04 -14.02
C PRO A 425 10.42 -5.17 -14.39
N GLY A 426 11.55 -5.42 -13.73
CA GLY A 426 12.72 -4.53 -13.79
C GLY A 426 13.41 -4.32 -12.45
N GLY A 427 12.71 -4.48 -11.32
CA GLY A 427 13.27 -4.35 -9.97
C GLY A 427 13.55 -2.91 -9.53
N ARG A 428 12.94 -1.90 -10.18
CA ARG A 428 13.22 -0.46 -9.91
C ARG A 428 12.18 0.22 -9.00
N PHE A 429 10.92 -0.17 -9.13
CA PHE A 429 9.79 0.39 -8.39
C PHE A 429 8.94 -0.75 -7.82
N LEU A 430 8.20 -0.48 -6.75
CA LEU A 430 7.21 -1.41 -6.22
C LEU A 430 6.00 -1.51 -7.16
N SER A 431 5.31 -2.65 -7.11
CA SER A 431 3.98 -2.87 -7.69
C SER A 431 2.92 -3.01 -6.59
N GLU A 432 3.26 -3.68 -5.48
CA GLU A 432 2.42 -3.83 -4.29
C GLU A 432 3.29 -3.73 -3.03
N ALA A 433 2.74 -3.16 -1.96
CA ALA A 433 3.21 -3.35 -0.58
C ALA A 433 2.02 -3.64 0.34
N ARG A 434 2.16 -4.61 1.25
CA ARG A 434 1.10 -5.15 2.10
C ARG A 434 1.61 -5.32 3.53
N THR A 435 0.84 -4.90 4.54
CA THR A 435 1.20 -5.16 5.93
C THR A 435 0.92 -6.62 6.31
N GLY A 436 1.76 -7.21 7.15
CA GLY A 436 1.50 -8.50 7.79
C GLY A 436 0.76 -8.26 9.11
N GLY A 437 -0.57 -8.28 9.07
CA GLY A 437 -1.42 -7.89 10.20
C GLY A 437 -1.80 -6.40 10.18
N ARG A 438 -2.22 -5.86 11.33
CA ARG A 438 -2.64 -4.46 11.47
C ARG A 438 -1.49 -3.51 11.15
N GLY A 439 -1.76 -2.52 10.30
CA GLY A 439 -0.85 -1.41 10.02
C GLY A 439 -1.47 -0.07 10.39
N LYS A 440 -0.61 0.93 10.60
CA LYS A 440 -0.97 2.35 10.70
C LYS A 440 -0.19 3.14 9.65
N LEU A 441 -0.89 3.89 8.81
CA LEU A 441 -0.33 4.89 7.89
C LEU A 441 -0.75 6.27 8.39
N VAL A 442 0.22 7.08 8.79
CA VAL A 442 0.03 8.51 9.10
C VAL A 442 0.28 9.32 7.84
N LEU A 443 -0.66 10.20 7.49
CA LEU A 443 -0.54 11.15 6.38
C LEU A 443 -0.56 12.57 6.94
N GLN A 444 0.50 13.34 6.74
CA GLN A 444 0.61 14.71 7.23
C GLN A 444 0.57 15.69 6.04
N PRO A 445 -0.58 16.37 5.79
CA PRO A 445 -0.73 17.30 4.67
C PRO A 445 0.16 18.53 4.82
N ASN A 446 0.64 19.07 3.71
CA ASN A 446 1.48 20.28 3.66
C ASN A 446 0.69 21.61 3.78
N SER A 447 -0.58 21.54 4.19
CA SER A 447 -1.49 22.69 4.28
C SER A 447 -1.97 22.87 5.71
N PRO A 448 -1.74 24.03 6.36
CA PRO A 448 -2.15 24.24 7.76
C PRO A 448 -3.67 24.27 7.96
N ARG A 449 -4.45 24.27 6.86
CA ARG A 449 -5.92 24.14 6.83
C ARG A 449 -6.39 22.69 6.83
N GLN A 450 -5.50 21.71 6.64
CA GLN A 450 -5.80 20.28 6.77
C GLN A 450 -5.07 19.72 7.98
N GLY A 451 -5.71 18.81 8.70
CA GLY A 451 -5.06 18.07 9.78
C GLY A 451 -4.44 16.76 9.30
N GLU A 452 -3.60 16.19 10.17
CA GLU A 452 -3.02 14.86 10.02
C GLU A 452 -4.10 13.77 10.00
N ARG A 453 -3.87 12.72 9.20
CA ARG A 453 -4.83 11.61 9.02
C ARG A 453 -4.18 10.29 9.43
N ASP A 454 -4.80 9.63 10.39
CA ASP A 454 -4.39 8.35 10.95
C ASP A 454 -5.23 7.24 10.31
N VAL A 455 -4.67 6.55 9.32
CA VAL A 455 -5.33 5.44 8.61
C VAL A 455 -4.87 4.11 9.19
N THR A 456 -5.79 3.27 9.65
CA THR A 456 -5.48 1.92 10.15
C THR A 456 -6.40 0.86 9.55
N ALA A 457 -5.83 -0.31 9.24
CA ALA A 457 -6.58 -1.50 8.83
C ALA A 457 -5.72 -2.77 9.02
N ASN A 458 -6.34 -3.93 8.84
CA ASN A 458 -5.74 -5.24 9.01
C ASN A 458 -6.02 -6.18 7.81
N PRO A 459 -5.07 -6.33 6.86
CA PRO A 459 -3.93 -5.46 6.60
C PRO A 459 -4.30 -4.23 5.74
N LEU A 460 -3.34 -3.30 5.63
CA LEU A 460 -3.28 -2.28 4.58
C LEU A 460 -2.57 -2.85 3.34
N VAL A 461 -3.04 -2.49 2.14
CA VAL A 461 -2.45 -2.85 0.85
C VAL A 461 -2.33 -1.60 -0.03
N MET A 462 -1.13 -1.33 -0.53
CA MET A 462 -0.80 -0.22 -1.42
C MET A 462 -0.46 -0.75 -2.81
N THR A 463 -1.11 -0.23 -3.84
CA THR A 463 -0.83 -0.60 -5.25
C THR A 463 -0.19 0.56 -6.00
N PHE A 464 0.89 0.28 -6.75
CA PHE A 464 1.73 1.28 -7.40
C PHE A 464 1.79 1.11 -8.92
N ASP A 465 1.87 2.23 -9.66
CA ASP A 465 2.01 2.22 -11.11
C ASP A 465 3.42 1.81 -11.59
N SER A 466 3.64 1.76 -12.90
CA SER A 466 4.94 1.40 -13.50
C SER A 466 6.06 2.43 -13.26
N ARG A 467 5.74 3.59 -12.68
CA ARG A 467 6.66 4.65 -12.24
C ARG A 467 6.84 4.66 -10.72
N GLY A 468 6.12 3.82 -9.96
CA GLY A 468 6.16 3.77 -8.49
C GLY A 468 5.26 4.80 -7.80
N GLN A 469 4.31 5.41 -8.51
CA GLN A 469 3.31 6.32 -7.94
C GLN A 469 2.16 5.52 -7.32
N LEU A 470 1.60 5.97 -6.20
CA LEU A 470 0.47 5.30 -5.55
C LEU A 470 -0.79 5.42 -6.41
N THR A 471 -1.58 4.34 -6.49
CA THR A 471 -2.82 4.27 -7.27
C THR A 471 -4.01 3.75 -6.47
N LYS A 472 -3.78 2.84 -5.52
CA LYS A 472 -4.76 2.39 -4.51
C LYS A 472 -4.12 2.28 -3.13
N LEU A 473 -4.92 2.57 -2.10
CA LEU A 473 -4.73 2.12 -0.73
C LEU A 473 -6.01 1.41 -0.31
N ASP A 474 -5.94 0.11 -0.03
CA ASP A 474 -7.08 -0.71 0.37
C ASP A 474 -6.85 -1.24 1.80
N GLY A 475 -7.82 -1.08 2.70
CA GLY A 475 -7.81 -1.64 4.06
C GLY A 475 -8.79 -2.80 4.16
N LEU A 476 -8.31 -4.02 4.43
CA LEU A 476 -9.09 -5.23 4.16
C LEU A 476 -9.99 -5.73 5.30
N SER A 477 -9.68 -5.36 6.55
CA SER A 477 -10.56 -5.59 7.71
C SER A 477 -10.24 -4.57 8.83
N GLN A 478 -11.17 -4.37 9.77
CA GLN A 478 -10.97 -3.53 10.97
C GLN A 478 -10.49 -2.10 10.63
N SER A 479 -11.19 -1.46 9.69
CA SER A 479 -10.81 -0.18 9.13
C SER A 479 -11.22 0.98 10.02
N GLN A 480 -10.32 1.95 10.17
CA GLN A 480 -10.52 3.15 10.99
C GLN A 480 -9.64 4.27 10.43
N ILE A 481 -10.26 5.42 10.12
CA ILE A 481 -9.57 6.65 9.70
C ILE A 481 -9.91 7.75 10.70
N VAL A 482 -8.89 8.30 11.36
CA VAL A 482 -9.04 9.45 12.26
C VAL A 482 -8.48 10.69 11.57
N PHE A 483 -9.28 11.74 11.52
CA PHE A 483 -8.93 13.05 10.96
C PHE A 483 -8.66 13.99 12.13
N LEU A 484 -7.39 14.27 12.42
CA LEU A 484 -7.02 15.21 13.47
C LEU A 484 -7.40 16.64 13.05
N PRO A 485 -7.66 17.57 13.99
CA PRO A 485 -7.94 18.96 13.65
C PRO A 485 -6.78 19.63 12.89
N PRO A 486 -7.04 20.54 11.94
CA PRO A 486 -6.00 21.35 11.32
C PRO A 486 -5.34 22.27 12.36
N ALA A 487 -4.10 22.69 12.08
CA ALA A 487 -3.33 23.57 12.98
C ALA A 487 -4.01 24.95 13.21
N THR A 488 -4.94 25.34 12.35
CA THR A 488 -5.77 26.55 12.50
C THR A 488 -7.04 26.36 13.34
N ALA A 489 -7.34 25.16 13.83
CA ALA A 489 -8.51 24.88 14.66
C ALA A 489 -8.38 25.45 16.08
N ALA A 490 -9.52 25.60 16.77
CA ALA A 490 -9.52 25.96 18.18
C ALA A 490 -8.80 24.89 19.02
N LYS A 491 -7.98 25.31 19.99
CA LYS A 491 -7.20 24.40 20.84
C LYS A 491 -8.14 23.48 21.64
N GLY A 492 -8.07 22.18 21.38
CA GLY A 492 -8.95 21.17 21.99
C GLY A 492 -10.18 20.82 21.16
N ALA A 493 -10.26 21.23 19.89
CA ALA A 493 -11.23 20.66 18.94
C ALA A 493 -11.13 19.12 18.91
N PRO A 494 -12.26 18.40 18.83
CA PRO A 494 -12.25 16.94 18.69
C PRO A 494 -11.70 16.54 17.32
N ALA A 495 -11.10 15.34 17.25
CA ALA A 495 -10.81 14.69 15.98
C ALA A 495 -12.06 13.99 15.44
N ASP A 496 -12.23 14.02 14.13
CA ASP A 496 -13.30 13.29 13.45
C ASP A 496 -12.83 11.86 13.14
N GLU A 497 -13.76 10.92 13.05
CA GLU A 497 -13.44 9.50 12.89
C GLU A 497 -14.45 8.80 11.99
N THR A 498 -13.95 7.98 11.07
CA THR A 498 -14.73 6.93 10.41
C THR A 498 -14.22 5.55 10.80
N THR A 499 -15.13 4.58 10.88
CA THR A 499 -14.80 3.16 10.97
C THR A 499 -15.67 2.35 10.03
N SER A 500 -15.13 1.24 9.52
CA SER A 500 -15.80 0.35 8.56
C SER A 500 -15.18 -1.05 8.62
N ASP A 501 -15.84 -2.06 8.02
CA ASP A 501 -15.21 -3.36 7.86
C ASP A 501 -13.97 -3.21 6.98
N ARG A 502 -14.12 -2.63 5.77
CA ARG A 502 -13.04 -2.44 4.78
C ARG A 502 -13.17 -1.12 4.04
N PHE A 503 -12.05 -0.57 3.57
CA PHE A 503 -12.04 0.60 2.68
C PHE A 503 -11.25 0.35 1.39
N GLU A 504 -11.62 1.06 0.32
CA GLU A 504 -10.91 1.12 -0.95
C GLU A 504 -10.72 2.58 -1.36
N ALA A 505 -9.48 3.08 -1.35
CA ALA A 505 -9.13 4.46 -1.70
C ALA A 505 -8.34 4.51 -3.02
N ALA A 506 -8.78 5.31 -3.98
CA ALA A 506 -8.14 5.48 -5.28
C ALA A 506 -7.42 6.83 -5.39
N PHE A 507 -6.26 6.86 -6.04
CA PHE A 507 -5.41 8.05 -6.18
C PHE A 507 -5.14 8.37 -7.65
N ASP A 508 -4.98 9.66 -7.97
CA ASP A 508 -4.59 10.06 -9.32
C ASP A 508 -3.07 9.88 -9.57
N PRO A 509 -2.64 9.21 -10.66
CA PRO A 509 -1.22 8.97 -10.94
C PRO A 509 -0.41 10.19 -11.40
N GLN A 510 -0.97 11.40 -11.44
CA GLN A 510 -0.25 12.63 -11.81
C GLN A 510 -0.20 13.64 -10.65
N SER A 511 -1.32 13.89 -9.97
CA SER A 511 -1.37 14.78 -8.80
C SER A 511 -1.03 14.09 -7.47
N GLN A 512 -1.17 12.76 -7.41
CA GLN A 512 -1.18 11.97 -6.18
C GLN A 512 -2.27 12.37 -5.16
N SER A 513 -3.28 13.13 -5.60
CA SER A 513 -4.46 13.41 -4.78
C SER A 513 -5.38 12.20 -4.67
N LEU A 514 -6.12 12.12 -3.57
CA LEU A 514 -7.26 11.21 -3.43
C LEU A 514 -8.28 11.52 -4.54
N LYS A 515 -8.75 10.49 -5.23
CA LYS A 515 -9.78 10.56 -6.27
C LYS A 515 -11.14 10.07 -5.77
N SER A 516 -11.16 9.04 -4.93
CA SER A 516 -12.36 8.55 -4.27
C SER A 516 -11.98 7.71 -3.05
N LEU A 517 -12.84 7.69 -2.03
CA LEU A 517 -12.76 6.77 -0.90
C LEU A 517 -14.09 6.04 -0.76
N ASP A 518 -14.06 4.72 -0.80
CA ASP A 518 -15.20 3.85 -0.51
C ASP A 518 -14.98 3.14 0.83
N GLU A 519 -15.88 3.36 1.80
CA GLU A 519 -15.93 2.63 3.05
C GLU A 519 -17.13 1.68 3.06
N LEU A 520 -16.89 0.41 3.38
CA LEU A 520 -17.77 -0.70 3.05
C LEU A 520 -17.95 -1.63 4.25
N GLY A 521 -19.22 -1.88 4.61
CA GLY A 521 -19.62 -2.72 5.74
C GLY A 521 -19.53 -1.96 7.07
N ASN A 522 -20.61 -2.00 7.85
CA ASN A 522 -20.70 -1.44 9.21
C ASN A 522 -20.17 0.01 9.36
N PHE A 523 -20.30 0.85 8.33
CA PHE A 523 -19.76 2.21 8.35
C PHE A 523 -20.33 3.01 9.53
N GLN A 524 -19.45 3.67 10.28
CA GLN A 524 -19.77 4.65 11.32
C GLN A 524 -18.94 5.91 11.09
N PHE A 525 -19.51 7.06 11.43
CA PHE A 525 -18.85 8.37 11.42
C PHE A 525 -19.10 9.12 12.75
N ARG A 526 -18.14 9.94 13.16
CA ARG A 526 -18.21 10.84 14.32
C ARG A 526 -17.51 12.16 14.05
N GLU A 527 -18.22 13.25 14.33
CA GLU A 527 -17.74 14.65 14.31
C GLU A 527 -18.41 15.38 15.49
N GLY A 528 -17.69 15.61 16.59
CA GLY A 528 -18.29 16.16 17.81
C GLY A 528 -19.43 15.30 18.36
N ASP A 529 -20.64 15.87 18.47
CA ASP A 529 -21.87 15.16 18.80
C ASP A 529 -22.56 14.51 17.59
N ARG A 530 -22.26 14.96 16.36
CA ARG A 530 -22.80 14.40 15.12
C ARG A 530 -22.22 13.01 14.86
N ARG A 531 -23.10 12.13 14.38
CA ARG A 531 -22.82 10.74 14.00
C ARG A 531 -23.54 10.39 12.71
N ALA A 532 -23.00 9.42 11.99
CA ALA A 532 -23.72 8.72 10.93
C ALA A 532 -23.37 7.24 10.91
N SER A 533 -24.23 6.42 10.30
CA SER A 533 -23.95 5.01 10.01
C SER A 533 -24.62 4.56 8.70
N ALA A 534 -24.04 3.54 8.05
CA ALA A 534 -24.53 2.99 6.76
C ALA A 534 -23.91 1.61 6.45
N ASP A 535 -24.43 0.90 5.44
CA ASP A 535 -23.73 -0.27 4.85
C ASP A 535 -22.56 0.17 3.95
N ARG A 536 -22.62 1.39 3.36
CA ARG A 536 -21.54 2.01 2.56
C ARG A 536 -21.54 3.53 2.70
N ALA A 537 -20.35 4.11 2.76
CA ALA A 537 -20.09 5.52 2.43
C ALA A 537 -19.18 5.61 1.19
N HIS A 538 -19.47 6.55 0.29
CA HIS A 538 -18.66 6.87 -0.88
C HIS A 538 -18.34 8.37 -0.88
N TYR A 539 -17.06 8.73 -0.84
CA TYR A 539 -16.59 10.11 -0.85
C TYR A 539 -15.92 10.45 -2.17
N ASP A 540 -16.42 11.48 -2.86
CA ASP A 540 -15.81 12.09 -4.05
C ASP A 540 -15.22 13.47 -3.68
N PRO A 541 -13.88 13.62 -3.59
CA PRO A 541 -13.22 14.89 -3.28
C PRO A 541 -13.22 15.91 -4.43
N GLY A 542 -13.64 15.52 -5.64
CA GLY A 542 -13.77 16.40 -6.80
C GLY A 542 -15.18 17.00 -6.95
N VAL A 543 -16.18 16.37 -6.35
CA VAL A 543 -17.56 16.90 -6.22
C VAL A 543 -17.81 17.47 -4.81
N GLY A 544 -16.97 17.14 -3.82
CA GLY A 544 -17.12 17.61 -2.45
C GLY A 544 -18.25 16.90 -1.68
N THR A 545 -18.60 15.67 -2.05
CA THR A 545 -19.77 14.97 -1.52
C THR A 545 -19.47 13.60 -0.91
N VAL A 546 -20.17 13.29 0.19
CA VAL A 546 -20.22 11.95 0.80
C VAL A 546 -21.63 11.36 0.60
N GLU A 547 -21.71 10.23 -0.08
CA GLU A 547 -22.94 9.49 -0.31
C GLU A 547 -23.02 8.28 0.62
N LEU A 548 -24.08 8.22 1.44
CA LEU A 548 -24.38 7.12 2.35
C LEU A 548 -25.50 6.24 1.77
N ARG A 549 -25.30 4.91 1.77
CA ARG A 549 -26.28 3.91 1.28
C ARG A 549 -26.37 2.67 2.15
N GLY A 550 -27.53 2.03 2.07
CA GLY A 550 -27.85 0.84 2.86
C GLY A 550 -28.15 1.25 4.29
N ARG A 551 -29.42 1.56 4.54
CA ARG A 551 -29.95 2.07 5.82
C ARG A 551 -29.14 3.25 6.40
N PRO A 552 -28.81 4.28 5.61
CA PRO A 552 -28.10 5.44 6.12
C PRO A 552 -28.90 6.14 7.23
N PHE A 553 -28.27 6.30 8.38
CA PHE A 553 -28.84 6.93 9.56
C PHE A 553 -27.89 8.03 10.06
N ILE A 554 -28.39 9.24 10.28
CA ILE A 554 -27.63 10.38 10.80
C ILE A 554 -28.31 10.87 12.07
N TRP A 555 -27.50 11.22 13.08
CA TRP A 555 -28.01 11.83 14.30
C TRP A 555 -27.02 12.80 14.94
N ASP A 556 -27.55 13.76 15.68
CA ASP A 556 -26.82 14.67 16.56
C ASP A 556 -27.57 14.80 17.90
N SER A 557 -27.25 15.80 18.74
CA SER A 557 -27.93 16.04 20.02
C SER A 557 -29.40 16.50 19.91
N GLN A 558 -29.87 16.88 18.73
CA GLN A 558 -31.22 17.42 18.47
C GLN A 558 -31.95 16.77 17.30
N ASN A 559 -31.25 16.16 16.34
CA ASN A 559 -31.85 15.62 15.11
C ASN A 559 -31.53 14.14 14.91
N ARG A 560 -32.45 13.44 14.24
CA ARG A 560 -32.29 12.07 13.74
C ARG A 560 -32.90 12.00 12.35
N SER A 561 -32.27 11.27 11.42
CA SER A 561 -32.77 11.12 10.05
C SER A 561 -32.33 9.81 9.41
N VAL A 562 -33.29 9.12 8.79
CA VAL A 562 -33.12 7.92 7.95
C VAL A 562 -33.59 8.24 6.53
N ALA A 563 -32.99 7.61 5.52
CA ALA A 563 -33.51 7.53 4.15
C ALA A 563 -32.98 6.25 3.47
N ASP A 564 -33.33 6.01 2.20
CA ASP A 564 -32.71 4.96 1.38
C ASP A 564 -31.30 5.36 0.91
N ARG A 565 -31.10 6.66 0.66
CA ARG A 565 -29.84 7.32 0.29
C ARG A 565 -29.77 8.67 0.99
N ILE A 566 -28.61 8.99 1.58
CA ILE A 566 -28.33 10.37 2.03
C ILE A 566 -27.09 10.87 1.29
N LEU A 567 -27.14 12.10 0.78
CA LEU A 567 -26.00 12.81 0.21
C LEU A 567 -25.63 13.97 1.14
N LEU A 568 -24.36 14.11 1.46
CA LEU A 568 -23.81 15.18 2.29
C LEU A 568 -22.84 16.00 1.47
N HIS A 569 -23.11 17.30 1.33
CA HIS A 569 -22.25 18.27 0.68
C HIS A 569 -21.32 18.88 1.74
N ILE A 570 -20.00 18.77 1.54
CA ILE A 570 -19.00 19.08 2.57
C ILE A 570 -18.68 20.58 2.64
N GLU A 571 -18.79 21.30 1.52
CA GLU A 571 -18.37 22.70 1.40
C GLU A 571 -19.41 23.70 1.94
N ASP A 572 -20.69 23.53 1.59
CA ASP A 572 -21.80 24.38 2.08
C ASP A 572 -22.46 23.82 3.36
N GLY A 573 -22.32 22.52 3.62
CA GLY A 573 -23.00 21.83 4.72
C GLY A 573 -24.46 21.49 4.44
N MET A 574 -24.86 21.36 3.18
CA MET A 574 -26.17 20.85 2.79
C MET A 574 -26.24 19.32 2.92
N ALA A 575 -27.40 18.79 3.33
CA ALA A 575 -27.70 17.36 3.33
C ALA A 575 -28.97 17.08 2.52
N GLU A 576 -29.03 15.96 1.82
CA GLU A 576 -30.20 15.51 1.07
C GLU A 576 -30.56 14.05 1.39
N GLY A 577 -31.74 13.82 1.98
CA GLY A 577 -32.34 12.50 2.13
C GLY A 577 -33.26 12.15 0.96
N TRP A 578 -33.13 10.95 0.41
CA TRP A 578 -33.89 10.47 -0.75
C TRP A 578 -34.49 9.08 -0.50
N GLY A 579 -35.82 8.96 -0.67
CA GLY A 579 -36.59 7.72 -0.55
C GLY A 579 -36.82 7.33 0.91
N ARG A 580 -38.10 7.17 1.33
CA ARG A 580 -38.49 6.84 2.72
C ARG A 580 -37.73 7.69 3.74
N VAL A 581 -37.82 9.02 3.62
CA VAL A 581 -37.23 9.90 4.62
C VAL A 581 -38.05 9.79 5.89
N GLU A 582 -37.40 9.43 6.99
CA GLU A 582 -37.96 9.46 8.34
C GLU A 582 -37.06 10.35 9.20
N ALA A 583 -37.58 11.48 9.66
CA ALA A 583 -36.86 12.46 10.46
C ALA A 583 -37.50 12.63 11.84
N THR A 584 -36.70 13.02 12.83
CA THR A 584 -37.17 13.31 14.19
C THR A 584 -36.33 14.44 14.77
N HIS A 585 -37.00 15.47 15.28
CA HIS A 585 -36.38 16.65 15.87
C HIS A 585 -36.69 16.73 17.37
N GLN A 586 -35.71 17.16 18.15
CA GLN A 586 -35.76 17.38 19.60
C GLN A 586 -35.30 18.81 19.93
N GLY A 587 -35.85 19.41 20.98
CA GLY A 587 -35.65 20.83 21.26
C GLY A 587 -36.56 21.32 22.38
N SER A 588 -36.73 22.63 22.53
CA SER A 588 -37.57 23.20 23.58
C SER A 588 -38.36 24.43 23.16
N SER A 589 -39.66 24.35 23.46
CA SER A 589 -40.61 25.46 23.61
C SER A 589 -41.05 26.21 22.35
N GLY A 590 -42.33 26.07 22.02
CA GLY A 590 -43.15 27.19 21.53
C GLY A 590 -44.17 26.89 20.43
N SER A 591 -43.88 25.95 19.54
CA SER A 591 -44.61 25.78 18.28
C SER A 591 -45.51 24.53 18.25
N LEU A 592 -46.59 24.60 17.46
CA LEU A 592 -47.46 23.48 17.08
C LEU A 592 -46.71 22.20 16.64
N PHE A 593 -45.55 22.40 16.00
CA PHE A 593 -44.73 21.35 15.41
C PHE A 593 -43.24 21.59 15.71
N ALA A 594 -42.91 22.21 16.84
CA ALA A 594 -41.56 22.14 17.40
C ALA A 594 -41.57 21.28 18.66
N PRO A 595 -40.54 20.44 18.84
CA PRO A 595 -40.45 19.53 19.96
C PRO A 595 -40.39 20.24 21.31
N THR A 596 -40.87 19.55 22.34
CA THR A 596 -40.48 19.78 23.72
C THR A 596 -39.36 18.80 24.10
N ALA A 597 -38.87 18.88 25.34
CA ALA A 597 -37.87 17.92 25.81
C ALA A 597 -38.44 16.49 25.94
N ASP A 598 -39.76 16.38 26.17
CA ASP A 598 -40.44 15.13 26.51
C ASP A 598 -41.20 14.52 25.32
N ASP A 599 -41.55 15.31 24.30
CA ASP A 599 -42.20 14.84 23.06
C ASP A 599 -41.52 15.44 21.81
N PRO A 600 -40.94 14.63 20.90
CA PRO A 600 -40.29 15.10 19.69
C PRO A 600 -41.29 15.47 18.57
N THR A 601 -40.80 16.11 17.51
CA THR A 601 -41.55 16.21 16.24
C THR A 601 -41.01 15.19 15.25
N HIS A 602 -41.88 14.34 14.72
CA HIS A 602 -41.57 13.38 13.67
C HIS A 602 -42.03 13.89 12.31
N VAL A 603 -41.29 13.58 11.24
CA VAL A 603 -41.66 13.91 9.85
C VAL A 603 -41.32 12.74 8.94
N VAL A 604 -42.23 12.37 8.03
CA VAL A 604 -41.97 11.45 6.91
C VAL A 604 -42.18 12.14 5.57
N ALA A 605 -41.37 11.79 4.56
CA ALA A 605 -41.44 12.35 3.20
C ALA A 605 -40.74 11.46 2.15
N ASP A 606 -40.94 11.76 0.86
CA ASP A 606 -40.17 11.13 -0.24
C ASP A 606 -38.75 11.70 -0.37
N ARG A 607 -38.56 13.00 -0.08
CA ARG A 607 -37.26 13.70 -0.11
C ARG A 607 -37.18 14.76 0.98
N MET A 608 -35.96 14.99 1.47
CA MET A 608 -35.61 16.08 2.37
C MET A 608 -34.32 16.76 1.91
N THR A 609 -34.25 18.08 2.07
CA THR A 609 -33.02 18.87 1.95
C THR A 609 -32.86 19.70 3.22
N ALA A 610 -31.69 19.66 3.86
CA ALA A 610 -31.40 20.37 5.11
C ALA A 610 -30.14 21.22 4.99
N GLU A 611 -30.16 22.43 5.53
CA GLU A 611 -29.03 23.35 5.62
C GLU A 611 -28.47 23.35 7.05
N ARG A 612 -27.20 22.95 7.24
CA ARG A 612 -26.53 22.98 8.56
C ARG A 612 -26.50 24.40 9.13
N THR A 613 -26.28 25.40 8.28
CA THR A 613 -26.22 26.81 8.67
C THR A 613 -27.64 27.36 8.80
N GLY A 614 -28.00 27.92 9.95
CA GLY A 614 -29.33 28.49 10.19
C GLY A 614 -30.46 27.48 10.43
N GLY A 615 -30.29 26.19 10.10
CA GLY A 615 -31.24 25.13 10.43
C GLY A 615 -32.54 25.21 9.64
N ALA A 616 -32.45 25.41 8.33
CA ALA A 616 -33.57 25.25 7.41
C ALA A 616 -33.69 23.77 6.98
N VAL A 617 -34.90 23.23 6.93
CA VAL A 617 -35.18 21.88 6.43
C VAL A 617 -36.43 21.92 5.55
N HIS A 618 -36.32 21.30 4.38
CA HIS A 618 -37.32 21.33 3.33
C HIS A 618 -37.72 19.90 2.93
N TYR A 619 -38.98 19.53 3.16
CA TYR A 619 -39.54 18.20 2.89
C TYR A 619 -40.44 18.24 1.66
N ARG A 620 -40.36 17.20 0.81
CA ARG A 620 -41.16 17.04 -0.41
C ARG A 620 -41.69 15.63 -0.61
N GLY A 621 -42.92 15.54 -1.11
CA GLY A 621 -43.59 14.30 -1.47
C GLY A 621 -44.14 13.57 -0.25
N HIS A 622 -45.46 13.32 -0.24
CA HIS A 622 -46.21 12.63 0.82
C HIS A 622 -45.81 13.06 2.24
N VAL A 623 -45.66 14.37 2.46
CA VAL A 623 -45.12 14.90 3.71
C VAL A 623 -46.16 14.78 4.81
N ARG A 624 -45.81 14.07 5.88
CA ARG A 624 -46.61 14.00 7.11
C ARG A 624 -45.72 14.31 8.30
N ALA A 625 -46.05 15.36 9.03
CA ALA A 625 -45.41 15.75 10.29
C ALA A 625 -46.39 15.53 11.46
N TRP A 626 -45.88 15.12 12.63
CA TRP A 626 -46.69 15.02 13.85
C TRP A 626 -45.88 15.25 15.13
N HIS A 627 -46.59 15.69 16.17
CA HIS A 627 -46.09 15.98 17.50
C HIS A 627 -47.26 15.78 18.48
N GLY A 628 -47.17 14.77 19.35
CA GLY A 628 -48.33 14.23 20.06
C GLY A 628 -49.49 13.91 19.11
N GLU A 629 -50.69 14.38 19.47
CA GLU A 629 -51.91 14.27 18.67
C GLU A 629 -52.03 15.35 17.55
N ASN A 630 -51.10 16.30 17.46
CA ASN A 630 -51.08 17.30 16.39
C ASN A 630 -50.46 16.72 15.12
N VAL A 631 -51.17 16.80 13.99
CA VAL A 631 -50.74 16.23 12.69
C VAL A 631 -50.83 17.29 11.59
N LEU A 632 -49.90 17.26 10.64
CA LEU A 632 -49.91 18.03 9.40
C LEU A 632 -49.60 17.09 8.22
N GLU A 633 -50.41 17.15 7.16
CA GLU A 633 -50.20 16.44 5.89
C GLU A 633 -50.17 17.45 4.73
N SER A 634 -49.17 17.34 3.84
CA SER A 634 -48.94 18.21 2.68
C SER A 634 -48.10 17.52 1.59
N SER A 635 -47.97 18.11 0.41
CA SER A 635 -46.95 17.71 -0.58
C SER A 635 -45.58 18.36 -0.36
N GLU A 636 -45.51 19.45 0.41
CA GLU A 636 -44.28 20.23 0.65
C GLU A 636 -44.34 20.92 2.03
N LEU A 637 -43.23 20.91 2.78
CA LEU A 637 -43.14 21.54 4.11
C LEU A 637 -41.75 22.12 4.36
N ASP A 638 -41.70 23.42 4.65
CA ASP A 638 -40.51 24.11 5.13
C ASP A 638 -40.53 24.26 6.65
N PHE A 639 -39.40 23.96 7.28
CA PHE A 639 -39.09 24.26 8.68
C PHE A 639 -37.89 25.21 8.72
N SER A 640 -38.01 26.32 9.46
CA SER A 640 -36.92 27.28 9.66
C SER A 640 -36.67 27.51 11.14
N LYS A 641 -35.57 26.96 11.65
CA LYS A 641 -35.15 27.11 13.05
C LYS A 641 -34.85 28.56 13.41
N SER A 642 -34.15 29.27 12.53
CA SER A 642 -33.78 30.68 12.71
C SER A 642 -34.97 31.64 12.71
N GLN A 643 -36.03 31.34 11.95
CA GLN A 643 -37.27 32.13 11.92
C GLN A 643 -38.33 31.63 12.92
N ARG A 644 -38.09 30.49 13.59
CA ARG A 644 -39.08 29.72 14.39
C ARG A 644 -40.42 29.59 13.65
N ARG A 645 -40.35 29.22 12.38
CA ARG A 645 -41.46 29.24 11.42
C ARG A 645 -41.59 27.91 10.69
N VAL A 646 -42.82 27.48 10.44
CA VAL A 646 -43.16 26.32 9.62
C VAL A 646 -44.11 26.77 8.53
N THR A 647 -43.84 26.47 7.25
CA THR A 647 -44.69 26.88 6.13
C THR A 647 -44.98 25.74 5.16
N SER A 648 -46.23 25.64 4.72
CA SER A 648 -46.63 24.82 3.58
C SER A 648 -47.15 25.76 2.48
N ALA A 649 -46.39 25.87 1.39
CA ALA A 649 -46.81 26.60 0.19
C ALA A 649 -47.83 25.81 -0.66
N ALA A 650 -48.09 24.55 -0.30
CA ALA A 650 -49.04 23.66 -0.94
C ALA A 650 -50.24 23.34 -0.02
N ARG A 651 -51.25 22.72 -0.62
CA ARG A 651 -52.47 22.26 0.07
C ARG A 651 -52.13 21.42 1.28
N VAL A 652 -52.70 21.84 2.40
CA VAL A 652 -52.38 21.32 3.72
C VAL A 652 -53.64 20.86 4.43
N VAL A 653 -53.53 19.74 5.14
CA VAL A 653 -54.51 19.28 6.12
C VAL A 653 -53.81 19.25 7.47
N THR A 654 -54.36 19.92 8.48
CA THR A 654 -53.92 19.77 9.87
C THR A 654 -55.02 19.15 10.72
N SER A 655 -54.60 18.42 11.76
CA SER A 655 -55.46 17.95 12.84
C SER A 655 -54.87 18.47 14.14
N HIS A 656 -55.72 19.13 14.94
CA HIS A 656 -55.36 19.77 16.20
C HIS A 656 -56.33 19.36 17.31
N LEU A 657 -55.87 19.48 18.55
CA LEU A 657 -56.72 19.35 19.71
C LEU A 657 -57.33 20.70 20.14
N ALA A 658 -58.55 20.66 20.65
CA ALA A 658 -59.21 21.79 21.29
C ALA A 658 -59.95 21.33 22.57
N PRO A 659 -60.05 22.16 23.61
CA PRO A 659 -60.88 21.86 24.76
C PRO A 659 -62.36 21.80 24.36
N GLY A 660 -63.11 20.89 24.99
CA GLY A 660 -64.55 20.72 24.83
C GLY A 660 -65.32 20.99 26.13
N PRO A 661 -66.63 21.26 26.03
CA PRO A 661 -67.47 21.55 27.20
C PRO A 661 -67.62 20.32 28.11
N LEU A 662 -67.54 20.54 29.43
CA LEU A 662 -67.91 19.52 30.41
C LEU A 662 -69.42 19.24 30.35
N ALA A 663 -69.80 17.96 30.46
CA ALA A 663 -71.20 17.57 30.49
C ALA A 663 -71.92 18.18 31.72
N PRO A 664 -73.11 18.77 31.56
CA PRO A 664 -73.83 19.44 32.65
C PRO A 664 -74.18 18.43 33.76
N GLY A 665 -73.74 18.73 34.99
CA GLY A 665 -73.94 17.89 36.17
C GLY A 665 -72.67 17.26 36.78
N LEU A 666 -71.48 17.49 36.19
CA LEU A 666 -70.19 16.99 36.72
C LEU A 666 -69.30 18.04 37.38
N GLU A 667 -69.83 19.25 37.66
CA GLU A 667 -69.11 20.29 38.38
C GLU A 667 -68.74 19.82 39.81
N GLY A 668 -67.43 19.67 40.05
CA GLY A 668 -66.88 19.35 41.38
C GLY A 668 -66.47 17.90 41.63
N LYS A 669 -66.48 17.00 40.63
CA LYS A 669 -66.03 15.60 40.86
C LYS A 669 -65.25 14.89 39.75
N VAL A 670 -64.48 15.64 38.95
CA VAL A 670 -63.40 15.11 38.11
C VAL A 670 -62.11 15.88 38.40
N SER A 671 -61.06 15.18 38.84
CA SER A 671 -59.71 15.72 38.92
C SER A 671 -58.91 15.27 37.70
N GLY A 672 -58.38 16.22 36.91
CA GLY A 672 -57.47 15.92 35.80
C GLY A 672 -58.15 15.27 34.58
N GLY A 673 -58.91 16.07 33.81
CA GLY A 673 -59.49 15.59 32.55
C GLY A 673 -60.47 16.58 31.93
N SER A 674 -59.95 17.50 31.11
CA SER A 674 -60.79 18.24 30.16
C SER A 674 -61.15 17.30 29.00
N GLN A 675 -62.40 17.30 28.52
CA GLN A 675 -62.71 16.52 27.32
C GLN A 675 -62.11 17.21 26.10
N VAL A 676 -61.07 16.61 25.52
CA VAL A 676 -60.39 17.17 24.34
C VAL A 676 -61.01 16.60 23.05
N ARG A 677 -61.09 17.41 22.00
CA ARG A 677 -61.76 17.09 20.73
C ARG A 677 -60.85 17.42 19.54
N PRO A 678 -60.85 16.60 18.47
CA PRO A 678 -60.12 16.91 17.24
C PRO A 678 -60.81 18.03 16.45
N VAL A 679 -60.00 18.91 15.88
CA VAL A 679 -60.38 19.96 14.95
C VAL A 679 -59.50 19.81 13.70
N VAL A 680 -60.13 19.60 12.54
CA VAL A 680 -59.42 19.41 11.27
C VAL A 680 -59.49 20.70 10.45
N ILE A 681 -58.37 21.16 9.90
CA ILE A 681 -58.31 22.37 9.07
C ILE A 681 -57.69 22.02 7.72
N ARG A 682 -58.32 22.47 6.64
CA ARG A 682 -57.82 22.36 5.26
C ARG A 682 -57.66 23.74 4.65
N ALA A 683 -56.60 23.97 3.89
CA ALA A 683 -56.35 25.22 3.16
C ALA A 683 -55.40 24.99 1.98
N ASP A 684 -55.30 25.96 1.06
CA ASP A 684 -54.30 25.94 -0.02
C ASP A 684 -52.86 26.23 0.46
N ARG A 685 -52.69 26.88 1.62
CA ARG A 685 -51.38 27.11 2.28
C ARG A 685 -51.52 27.42 3.77
N LEU A 686 -50.43 27.20 4.52
CA LEU A 686 -50.27 27.50 5.94
C LEU A 686 -48.93 28.21 6.19
N GLU A 687 -48.96 29.27 7.00
CA GLU A 687 -47.79 29.81 7.67
C GLU A 687 -47.98 29.78 9.20
N TYR A 688 -47.20 28.96 9.90
CA TYR A 688 -47.19 28.90 11.36
C TYR A 688 -45.99 29.64 11.94
N PHE A 689 -46.27 30.54 12.89
CA PHE A 689 -45.28 31.28 13.65
C PHE A 689 -45.31 30.85 15.12
N ASP A 690 -44.16 30.49 15.68
CA ASP A 690 -43.98 30.21 17.12
C ASP A 690 -44.24 31.46 17.96
N ASP A 691 -43.73 32.61 17.51
CA ASP A 691 -44.03 33.90 18.13
C ASP A 691 -45.53 34.23 17.96
N GLY A 692 -46.20 34.54 19.06
CA GLY A 692 -47.66 34.65 19.15
C GLY A 692 -48.43 33.33 18.94
N ARG A 693 -47.75 32.17 18.80
CA ARG A 693 -48.29 30.82 18.53
C ARG A 693 -49.45 30.82 17.55
N LYS A 694 -49.18 31.23 16.31
CA LYS A 694 -50.21 31.55 15.32
C LYS A 694 -50.09 30.73 14.03
N GLY A 695 -51.10 29.91 13.76
CA GLY A 695 -51.30 29.24 12.47
C GLY A 695 -52.15 30.09 11.51
N SER A 696 -51.54 30.59 10.45
CA SER A 696 -52.18 31.45 9.45
C SER A 696 -52.50 30.65 8.19
N TYR A 697 -53.76 30.21 8.05
CA TYR A 697 -54.27 29.44 6.91
C TYR A 697 -54.88 30.37 5.87
N ARG A 698 -54.63 30.15 4.57
CA ARG A 698 -55.10 31.03 3.48
C ARG A 698 -55.51 30.24 2.24
N GLY A 699 -56.60 30.66 1.60
CA GLY A 699 -57.15 30.08 0.38
C GLY A 699 -57.96 28.82 0.65
N ASN A 700 -59.22 28.82 0.20
CA ASN A 700 -60.18 27.70 0.33
C ASN A 700 -60.18 27.05 1.72
N VAL A 701 -60.24 27.87 2.78
CA VAL A 701 -60.11 27.35 4.15
C VAL A 701 -61.40 26.66 4.58
N ALA A 702 -61.27 25.46 5.15
CA ALA A 702 -62.36 24.73 5.81
C ALA A 702 -61.88 24.20 7.17
N MET A 703 -62.59 24.52 8.26
CA MET A 703 -62.36 24.03 9.62
C MET A 703 -63.55 23.17 10.07
N GLU A 704 -63.30 21.94 10.48
CA GLU A 704 -64.28 20.95 10.92
C GLU A 704 -64.11 20.64 12.41
N SER A 705 -65.18 20.78 13.19
CA SER A 705 -65.23 20.46 14.63
C SER A 705 -66.64 20.07 15.06
N GLN A 706 -66.80 18.94 15.76
CA GLN A 706 -68.09 18.45 16.32
C GLN A 706 -69.30 18.53 15.35
N GLY A 707 -69.09 18.17 14.08
CA GLY A 707 -70.16 18.20 13.05
C GLY A 707 -70.53 19.59 12.54
N ALA A 708 -69.86 20.64 13.01
CA ALA A 708 -69.85 21.97 12.39
C ALA A 708 -68.69 22.11 11.40
N THR A 709 -68.93 22.81 10.29
CA THR A 709 -67.93 23.18 9.27
C THR A 709 -67.95 24.69 9.08
N LEU A 710 -66.81 25.35 9.29
CA LEU A 710 -66.59 26.76 8.95
C LEU A 710 -65.75 26.85 7.67
N THR A 711 -66.19 27.63 6.69
CA THR A 711 -65.41 27.92 5.47
C THR A 711 -65.14 29.42 5.33
N ALA A 712 -63.94 29.82 4.88
CA ALA A 712 -63.54 31.22 4.70
C ALA A 712 -62.35 31.38 3.72
N ASP A 713 -62.05 32.61 3.30
CA ASP A 713 -60.84 32.93 2.51
C ASP A 713 -59.55 32.83 3.34
N ALA A 714 -59.63 33.16 4.63
CA ALA A 714 -58.52 33.15 5.58
C ALA A 714 -58.97 32.72 6.98
N LEU A 715 -58.08 32.07 7.72
CA LEU A 715 -58.25 31.70 9.13
C LEU A 715 -56.93 31.89 9.89
N ASP A 716 -56.98 32.56 11.03
CA ASP A 716 -55.86 32.78 11.94
C ASP A 716 -56.15 32.07 13.27
N VAL A 717 -55.45 30.97 13.53
CA VAL A 717 -55.63 30.13 14.71
C VAL A 717 -54.53 30.41 15.73
N TYR A 718 -54.93 30.60 16.98
CA TYR A 718 -54.07 30.91 18.14
C TYR A 718 -54.09 29.74 19.12
N PHE A 719 -52.91 29.34 19.57
CA PHE A 719 -52.72 28.15 20.39
C PHE A 719 -52.28 28.48 21.82
N SER A 720 -52.78 27.70 22.76
CA SER A 720 -52.59 27.88 24.19
C SER A 720 -51.10 27.93 24.59
N ALA A 721 -50.81 28.48 25.76
CA ALA A 721 -49.55 28.18 26.41
C ALA A 721 -49.62 26.74 26.96
N ALA A 722 -48.64 25.91 26.64
CA ALA A 722 -48.48 24.57 27.23
C ALA A 722 -48.22 24.70 28.74
N ALA A 723 -49.30 24.74 29.51
CA ALA A 723 -49.33 25.04 30.93
C ALA A 723 -49.64 23.77 31.71
N ILE A 724 -48.61 22.91 31.83
CA ILE A 724 -48.68 21.52 32.31
C ILE A 724 -49.29 20.59 31.23
N GLU A 725 -48.88 19.32 31.22
CA GLU A 725 -49.30 18.24 30.28
C GLU A 725 -48.89 18.40 28.80
N GLY A 726 -48.26 19.51 28.40
CA GLY A 726 -47.48 19.62 27.15
C GLY A 726 -48.29 19.80 25.85
N GLU A 727 -49.57 19.44 25.83
CA GLU A 727 -50.42 19.57 24.65
C GLU A 727 -50.63 21.04 24.22
N SER A 728 -50.28 21.34 22.97
CA SER A 728 -50.68 22.58 22.29
C SER A 728 -52.10 22.42 21.75
N GLN A 729 -53.04 23.20 22.27
CA GLN A 729 -54.46 23.15 21.92
C GLN A 729 -54.95 24.49 21.34
N ILE A 730 -55.98 24.46 20.49
CA ILE A 730 -56.62 25.67 19.96
C ILE A 730 -57.26 26.44 21.11
N GLU A 731 -56.86 27.69 21.30
CA GLU A 731 -57.51 28.63 22.22
C GLU A 731 -58.60 29.43 21.47
N ARG A 732 -58.25 29.96 20.29
CA ARG A 732 -59.07 30.91 19.54
C ARG A 732 -58.79 30.80 18.03
N ALA A 733 -59.80 30.97 17.18
CA ALA A 733 -59.62 31.02 15.73
C ALA A 733 -60.40 32.18 15.10
N VAL A 734 -59.77 32.91 14.18
CA VAL A 734 -60.29 34.16 13.61
C VAL A 734 -60.38 34.02 12.08
N ALA A 735 -61.60 33.88 11.56
CA ALA A 735 -61.89 33.71 10.14
C ALA A 735 -62.23 35.04 9.47
N GLY A 736 -61.88 35.20 8.19
CA GLY A 736 -62.21 36.39 7.42
C GLY A 736 -62.36 36.12 5.93
N GLY A 737 -63.29 36.84 5.30
CA GLY A 737 -63.65 36.70 3.89
C GLY A 737 -64.63 35.56 3.66
N HIS A 738 -65.80 35.88 3.12
CA HIS A 738 -66.87 34.94 2.71
C HIS A 738 -67.18 33.85 3.74
N VAL A 739 -67.27 34.21 5.03
CA VAL A 739 -67.39 33.23 6.11
C VAL A 739 -68.76 32.57 6.08
N VAL A 740 -68.78 31.24 6.06
CA VAL A 740 -69.98 30.41 6.19
C VAL A 740 -69.73 29.38 7.29
N VAL A 741 -70.69 29.23 8.21
CA VAL A 741 -70.66 28.19 9.25
C VAL A 741 -71.88 27.31 9.08
N VAL A 742 -71.70 26.00 8.91
CA VAL A 742 -72.78 25.02 8.77
C VAL A 742 -72.72 24.03 9.93
N ARG A 743 -73.85 23.77 10.59
CA ARG A 743 -74.02 22.70 11.60
C ARG A 743 -75.40 22.09 11.40
N GLU A 744 -75.45 20.79 11.12
CA GLU A 744 -76.70 20.06 10.80
C GLU A 744 -77.51 20.79 9.70
N THR A 745 -78.67 21.37 10.06
CA THR A 745 -79.53 22.16 9.16
C THR A 745 -79.29 23.67 9.20
N ARG A 746 -78.50 24.16 10.17
CA ARG A 746 -78.25 25.59 10.36
C ARG A 746 -77.07 26.08 9.55
N ARG A 747 -77.20 27.30 9.03
CA ARG A 747 -76.15 28.00 8.27
C ARG A 747 -76.03 29.45 8.75
N GLY A 748 -74.89 29.80 9.34
CA GLY A 748 -74.47 31.19 9.56
C GLY A 748 -73.66 31.71 8.36
N THR A 749 -73.73 33.02 8.08
CA THR A 749 -72.92 33.71 7.07
C THR A 749 -72.50 35.10 7.56
N GLY A 750 -71.31 35.57 7.22
CA GLY A 750 -70.80 36.92 7.51
C GLY A 750 -69.43 37.19 6.86
N ASP A 751 -68.86 38.38 7.02
CA ASP A 751 -67.51 38.68 6.49
C ASP A 751 -66.40 38.25 7.46
N HIS A 752 -66.73 38.05 8.74
CA HIS A 752 -65.79 37.72 9.83
C HIS A 752 -66.43 36.73 10.81
N ALA A 753 -65.63 35.82 11.36
CA ALA A 753 -66.01 35.04 12.53
C ALA A 753 -64.85 34.92 13.53
N GLU A 754 -65.15 34.99 14.81
CA GLU A 754 -64.21 34.65 15.88
C GLU A 754 -64.76 33.46 16.68
N TYR A 755 -63.95 32.43 16.85
CA TYR A 755 -64.23 31.21 17.61
C TYR A 755 -63.35 31.17 18.85
N TRP A 756 -63.92 30.85 20.01
CA TRP A 756 -63.18 30.59 21.25
C TRP A 756 -63.50 29.17 21.72
N ALA A 757 -62.47 28.34 21.84
CA ALA A 757 -62.65 26.91 22.11
C ALA A 757 -63.11 26.63 23.54
N LYS A 758 -62.75 27.50 24.50
CA LYS A 758 -63.06 27.37 25.93
C LYS A 758 -64.54 27.65 26.24
N GLU A 759 -65.09 28.73 25.71
CA GLU A 759 -66.52 29.07 25.84
C GLU A 759 -67.39 28.35 24.80
N ASP A 760 -66.76 27.60 23.89
CA ASP A 760 -67.37 26.84 22.79
C ASP A 760 -68.34 27.68 21.94
N LYS A 761 -67.91 28.89 21.58
CA LYS A 761 -68.74 29.92 20.92
C LYS A 761 -68.11 30.43 19.63
N ILE A 762 -68.96 30.78 18.66
CA ILE A 762 -68.60 31.53 17.44
C ILE A 762 -69.36 32.86 17.40
N GLU A 763 -68.65 33.96 17.17
CA GLU A 763 -69.20 35.30 16.95
C GLU A 763 -69.04 35.70 15.47
N LEU A 764 -70.16 35.82 14.76
CA LEU A 764 -70.25 36.26 13.37
C LEU A 764 -70.51 37.77 13.30
N THR A 765 -69.68 38.48 12.53
CA THR A 765 -69.75 39.93 12.31
C THR A 765 -69.32 40.29 10.88
N GLY A 766 -69.50 41.55 10.48
CA GLY A 766 -69.18 42.02 9.14
C GLY A 766 -70.21 41.59 8.09
N GLY A 767 -70.40 42.42 7.07
CA GLY A 767 -71.56 42.36 6.19
C GLY A 767 -72.88 42.52 6.98
N PRO A 768 -74.00 42.01 6.46
CA PRO A 768 -75.19 41.70 7.24
C PRO A 768 -75.11 40.24 7.73
N PRO A 769 -74.57 39.96 8.93
CA PRO A 769 -74.43 38.58 9.39
C PRO A 769 -75.80 37.93 9.59
N ALA A 770 -75.98 36.75 9.02
CA ALA A 770 -77.27 36.08 8.92
C ALA A 770 -77.20 34.60 9.34
N LEU A 771 -78.21 34.15 10.07
CA LEU A 771 -78.46 32.75 10.41
C LEU A 771 -79.71 32.25 9.68
N TYR A 772 -79.60 31.07 9.07
CA TYR A 772 -80.67 30.34 8.41
C TYR A 772 -80.87 28.99 9.11
N ASP A 773 -82.11 28.55 9.32
CA ASP A 773 -82.45 27.24 9.91
C ASP A 773 -83.40 26.42 9.00
N ALA A 774 -83.63 25.14 9.34
CA ALA A 774 -84.38 24.14 8.57
C ALA A 774 -85.74 24.61 8.04
N GLY A 775 -86.46 25.43 8.83
CA GLY A 775 -87.76 26.00 8.45
C GLY A 775 -87.72 27.03 7.31
N LYS A 776 -86.51 27.42 6.87
CA LYS A 776 -86.21 28.66 6.13
C LYS A 776 -86.44 29.93 6.95
N ASP A 777 -86.37 29.80 8.26
CA ASP A 777 -86.32 30.91 9.20
C ASP A 777 -84.99 31.66 9.03
N PHE A 778 -85.04 32.98 9.14
CA PHE A 778 -83.92 33.89 8.87
C PHE A 778 -83.77 34.91 9.99
N THR A 779 -82.56 35.05 10.53
CA THR A 779 -82.25 35.97 11.63
C THR A 779 -80.97 36.75 11.33
N THR A 780 -81.01 38.08 11.48
CA THR A 780 -79.88 38.99 11.19
C THR A 780 -79.81 40.11 12.22
N GLY A 781 -78.63 40.71 12.40
CA GLY A 781 -78.36 41.84 13.32
C GLY A 781 -76.99 42.44 13.03
N ARG A 782 -76.41 43.22 13.96
CA ARG A 782 -75.00 43.65 13.87
C ARG A 782 -74.03 42.51 14.21
N ARG A 783 -74.43 41.65 15.14
CA ARG A 783 -73.64 40.51 15.61
C ARG A 783 -74.54 39.30 15.90
N LEU A 784 -74.08 38.12 15.53
CA LEU A 784 -74.66 36.83 15.92
C LEU A 784 -73.62 36.06 16.74
N THR A 785 -73.95 35.64 17.96
CA THR A 785 -73.10 34.75 18.76
C THR A 785 -73.80 33.40 18.92
N PHE A 786 -73.15 32.32 18.51
CA PHE A 786 -73.67 30.95 18.59
C PHE A 786 -72.82 30.11 19.53
N TYR A 787 -73.46 29.48 20.51
CA TYR A 787 -72.84 28.60 21.50
C TYR A 787 -73.07 27.13 21.09
N MET A 788 -72.01 26.43 20.70
CA MET A 788 -72.09 25.05 20.19
C MET A 788 -72.56 24.08 21.29
N ALA A 789 -72.08 24.26 22.51
CA ALA A 789 -72.30 23.38 23.66
C ALA A 789 -73.77 23.24 24.10
N ASN A 790 -74.58 24.30 23.94
CA ASN A 790 -75.98 24.36 24.40
C ASN A 790 -76.95 24.89 23.31
N ASP A 791 -76.48 24.90 22.06
CA ASP A 791 -77.24 25.27 20.85
C ASP A 791 -77.88 26.68 20.87
N THR A 792 -77.39 27.58 21.74
CA THR A 792 -77.99 28.91 21.97
C THR A 792 -77.47 29.96 20.99
N VAL A 793 -78.37 30.80 20.47
CA VAL A 793 -78.07 31.95 19.61
C VAL A 793 -78.40 33.26 20.35
N LEU A 794 -77.43 34.18 20.40
CA LEU A 794 -77.62 35.57 20.83
C LEU A 794 -77.50 36.50 19.61
N VAL A 795 -78.32 37.55 19.55
CA VAL A 795 -78.38 38.49 18.42
C VAL A 795 -78.38 39.92 18.90
N ASP A 796 -77.27 40.62 18.71
CA ASP A 796 -77.16 42.04 19.05
C ASP A 796 -77.46 42.90 17.82
N GLY A 797 -78.42 43.81 17.98
CA GLY A 797 -78.69 44.90 17.04
C GLY A 797 -78.32 46.27 17.62
N ASP A 798 -78.50 47.31 16.82
CA ASP A 798 -78.51 48.70 17.26
C ASP A 798 -79.42 49.56 16.36
N ALA A 799 -79.35 50.89 16.50
CA ALA A 799 -80.19 51.83 15.75
C ALA A 799 -79.88 51.92 14.24
N ALA A 800 -78.71 51.46 13.80
CA ALA A 800 -78.35 51.37 12.38
C ALA A 800 -78.60 49.95 11.82
N THR A 801 -78.42 48.93 12.66
CA THR A 801 -78.55 47.52 12.27
C THR A 801 -79.48 46.79 13.27
N PRO A 802 -80.81 47.00 13.19
CA PRO A 802 -81.76 46.41 14.12
C PRO A 802 -81.88 44.89 13.95
N THR A 803 -82.07 44.17 15.05
CA THR A 803 -82.33 42.71 15.02
C THR A 803 -83.60 42.42 14.24
N TYR A 804 -83.50 41.59 13.20
CA TYR A 804 -84.64 41.16 12.37
C TYR A 804 -84.67 39.64 12.31
N SER A 805 -85.78 39.07 12.78
CA SER A 805 -86.08 37.63 12.71
C SER A 805 -87.36 37.40 11.91
N LYS A 806 -87.30 36.48 10.95
CA LYS A 806 -88.40 36.11 10.07
C LYS A 806 -88.65 34.62 10.19
N HIS A 807 -89.68 34.28 10.97
CA HIS A 807 -90.16 32.92 11.15
C HIS A 807 -91.28 32.61 10.15
N ARG A 808 -91.30 31.40 9.59
CA ARG A 808 -92.41 30.93 8.75
C ARG A 808 -93.37 30.07 9.58
N ILE A 809 -94.54 30.63 9.88
CA ILE A 809 -95.66 29.87 10.45
C ILE A 809 -96.06 28.76 9.45
N PRO A 810 -96.09 27.47 9.85
CA PRO A 810 -96.62 26.40 9.00
C PRO A 810 -98.15 26.57 8.81
N GLN A 811 -98.63 26.16 7.63
CA GLN A 811 -100.05 26.02 7.32
C GLN A 811 -100.44 24.54 7.33
#